data_AF-A0A1C5SCH0-F1
#
_entry.id   AF-A0A1C5SCH0-F1
#
_cell.length_a   1.000
_cell.length_b   1.000
_cell.length_c   1.000
_cell.angle_alpha   90.00
_cell.angle_beta   90.00
_cell.angle_gamma   90.00
#
_symmetry.space_group_name_H-M   'P 1'
#
loop_
_entity.id
_entity.type
_entity.pdbx_description
1 polymer ?
#
loop_
_entity_poly.entity_id
_entity_poly.type
_entity_poly.pdbx_seq_one_letter_code
_entity_poly.pdbx_strand_id
1 'polypeptide(L)'
;MTRSLWSLSEREIGKKSGVQKIIGGVPYIAALIVAVISFFPVRNFADEVLRLLDGTMLALAFVGIVYVCNYRNPIRYILSSILIVWALGIYDAYLWFYDPIAPKIAVIAVIAVVIALIGNTVKRKKRKTQKKQVQVREEKEDKLTQKLHQMMEIEYHLHIAHLNDAIGENGCFMKAKSPEYYAGGMSAVWDIERRRRNDRIAFVKAFDRELQYPAAQIPEEKEVNREKLYGDFLVSSVFDESVCKAEQKAGIHLRQLLLSREETLYVNNDKREAYLKILRSLLADMPQLKFNVNAVAALGEKIFVGEYMYEEKYWLEFPNLRAAALPVLQSPAFKTVERLNQIYEEELKGFNADLKRTLIGADGEREVAETLNDFAKLAGADKMRVLANVRMEPDGMSLESDFIVICQHGVFALEVKNLGSTGSYNITVEKDGLWKKVMKNGRWKQMPDSISRQNERHLIGIERVINTKLNNSSEHWISAKSLIVFANAVVGIRNYSDNVIIRDSEIMTEIRKHPICLNEQQIAEIAEILQAESLPAKKYKIENWMTKLVPIHLELAQRTQELYPYLQDYIDIMTAINYKMNLGVSLPDYQVAEESISLADDEREYQKSVTEIAMEQKAEEERRQEAIQRDHEAAQRIEESRRAQAAYDDEMSPEERYFSFDAYMKGETHNIYYQDGNNNNKK
;
A
#
# COMPACT_ATOMS: atom_id res chain seq x y z
N MET A 1 -55.77 -40.29 18.44
CA MET A 1 -55.99 -38.82 18.48
C MET A 1 -54.86 -38.03 17.81
N THR A 2 -53.59 -38.29 18.10
CA THR A 2 -52.42 -37.60 17.47
C THR A 2 -52.30 -37.81 15.95
N ARG A 3 -52.69 -38.98 15.41
CA ARG A 3 -52.72 -39.19 13.94
C ARG A 3 -53.88 -38.50 13.21
N SER A 4 -55.01 -38.23 13.87
CA SER A 4 -56.16 -37.58 13.21
C SER A 4 -55.99 -36.06 13.12
N LEU A 5 -55.35 -35.44 14.12
CA LEU A 5 -55.02 -34.01 14.12
C LEU A 5 -53.96 -33.64 13.06
N TRP A 6 -53.02 -34.55 12.77
CA TRP A 6 -52.00 -34.32 11.73
C TRP A 6 -52.57 -34.40 10.31
N SER A 7 -53.53 -35.31 10.06
CA SER A 7 -54.17 -35.43 8.74
C SER A 7 -55.10 -34.26 8.38
N LEU A 8 -55.59 -33.52 9.39
CA LEU A 8 -56.41 -32.32 9.19
C LEU A 8 -55.56 -31.08 8.85
N SER A 9 -54.32 -30.99 9.35
CA SER A 9 -53.44 -29.85 9.05
C SER A 9 -52.88 -29.90 7.62
N GLU A 10 -52.59 -31.09 7.08
CA GLU A 10 -52.08 -31.22 5.71
C GLU A 10 -53.10 -30.81 4.62
N ARG A 11 -54.41 -30.95 4.89
CA ARG A 11 -55.45 -30.57 3.91
C ARG A 11 -55.71 -29.06 3.81
N GLU A 12 -55.48 -28.28 4.86
CA GLU A 12 -55.67 -26.81 4.82
C GLU A 12 -54.40 -26.04 4.42
N ILE A 13 -53.21 -26.62 4.64
CA ILE A 13 -51.91 -25.93 4.46
C ILE A 13 -51.41 -25.95 3.01
N GLY A 14 -52.06 -26.72 2.13
CA GLY A 14 -51.63 -26.98 0.74
C GLY A 14 -51.62 -25.81 -0.25
N LYS A 15 -52.04 -24.59 0.11
CA LYS A 15 -52.15 -23.46 -0.85
C LYS A 15 -51.55 -22.12 -0.42
N LYS A 16 -50.69 -22.06 0.61
CA LYS A 16 -50.13 -20.79 1.11
C LYS A 16 -48.59 -20.75 1.10
N SER A 17 -48.04 -19.55 0.87
CA SER A 17 -46.58 -19.32 0.79
C SER A 17 -45.88 -19.67 2.10
N GLY A 18 -44.58 -19.99 2.03
CA GLY A 18 -43.81 -20.58 3.14
C GLY A 18 -43.88 -19.82 4.48
N VAL A 19 -44.13 -18.51 4.46
CA VAL A 19 -44.24 -17.68 5.66
C VAL A 19 -45.60 -17.84 6.37
N GLN A 20 -46.70 -18.07 5.63
CA GLN A 20 -48.02 -18.32 6.23
C GLN A 20 -48.12 -19.72 6.84
N LYS A 21 -47.32 -20.68 6.39
CA LYS A 21 -47.23 -22.03 6.99
C LYS A 21 -46.64 -22.01 8.40
N ILE A 22 -45.70 -21.11 8.67
CA ILE A 22 -45.01 -20.99 9.96
C ILE A 22 -45.92 -20.31 11.00
N ILE A 23 -46.65 -19.26 10.60
CA ILE A 23 -47.56 -18.54 11.51
C ILE A 23 -48.75 -19.42 11.94
N GLY A 24 -49.24 -20.29 11.05
CA GLY A 24 -50.34 -21.23 11.38
C GLY A 24 -49.96 -22.34 12.37
N GLY A 25 -48.66 -22.64 12.55
CA GLY A 25 -48.19 -23.70 13.44
C GLY A 25 -48.03 -23.29 14.91
N VAL A 26 -47.94 -21.99 15.20
CA VAL A 26 -47.65 -21.45 16.55
C VAL A 26 -48.73 -21.84 17.59
N PRO A 27 -50.05 -21.79 17.29
CA PRO A 27 -51.07 -22.22 18.25
C PRO A 27 -51.01 -23.71 18.57
N TYR A 28 -50.58 -24.54 17.63
CA TYR A 28 -50.47 -25.99 17.81
C TYR A 28 -49.27 -26.38 18.67
N ILE A 29 -48.15 -25.67 18.54
CA ILE A 29 -46.97 -25.85 19.41
C ILE A 29 -47.31 -25.42 20.84
N ALA A 30 -48.01 -24.29 21.01
CA ALA A 30 -48.48 -23.84 22.31
C ALA A 30 -49.45 -24.86 22.96
N ALA A 31 -50.40 -25.40 22.20
CA ALA A 31 -51.32 -26.43 22.68
C ALA A 31 -50.61 -27.75 23.05
N LEU A 32 -49.57 -28.14 22.29
CA LEU A 32 -48.76 -29.32 22.57
C LEU A 32 -47.97 -29.15 23.87
N ILE A 33 -47.39 -27.97 24.10
CA ILE A 33 -46.66 -27.65 25.33
C ILE A 33 -47.60 -27.70 26.55
N VAL A 34 -48.80 -27.12 26.45
CA VAL A 34 -49.81 -27.18 27.52
C VAL A 34 -50.27 -28.62 27.79
N ALA A 35 -50.47 -29.43 26.74
CA ALA A 35 -50.85 -30.83 26.89
C ALA A 35 -49.74 -31.68 27.54
N VAL A 36 -48.47 -31.42 27.22
CA VAL A 36 -47.31 -32.12 27.82
C VAL A 36 -47.12 -31.72 29.28
N ILE A 37 -47.33 -30.45 29.63
CA ILE A 37 -47.28 -29.93 31.00
C ILE A 37 -48.37 -30.57 31.89
N SER A 38 -49.50 -30.98 31.30
CA SER A 38 -50.65 -31.52 32.03
C SER A 38 -50.51 -32.98 32.49
N PHE A 39 -49.45 -33.70 32.07
CA PHE A 39 -49.35 -35.16 32.24
C PHE A 39 -48.28 -35.67 33.22
N PHE A 40 -47.51 -34.79 33.88
CA PHE A 40 -46.41 -35.21 34.76
C PHE A 40 -46.68 -34.92 36.26
N PRO A 41 -46.47 -35.89 37.17
CA PRO A 41 -46.67 -35.70 38.59
C PRO A 41 -45.50 -34.95 39.27
N VAL A 42 -45.88 -34.10 40.22
CA VAL A 42 -45.09 -33.03 40.83
C VAL A 42 -44.08 -33.58 41.84
N ARG A 43 -42.79 -33.68 41.45
CA ARG A 43 -41.66 -33.46 42.40
C ARG A 43 -40.29 -33.19 41.77
N ASN A 44 -40.05 -33.54 40.50
CA ASN A 44 -38.85 -33.13 39.74
C ASN A 44 -39.13 -32.10 38.64
N PHE A 45 -40.35 -31.55 38.62
CA PHE A 45 -40.87 -30.73 37.52
C PHE A 45 -40.26 -29.32 37.44
N ALA A 46 -39.86 -28.74 38.57
CA ALA A 46 -39.39 -27.35 38.59
C ALA A 46 -38.06 -27.19 37.82
N ASP A 47 -37.07 -28.04 38.09
CA ASP A 47 -35.73 -27.90 37.48
C ASP A 47 -35.73 -28.22 35.98
N GLU A 48 -36.57 -29.15 35.54
CA GLU A 48 -36.63 -29.55 34.14
C GLU A 48 -37.45 -28.55 33.30
N VAL A 49 -38.49 -27.95 33.88
CA VAL A 49 -39.20 -26.81 33.30
C VAL A 49 -38.33 -25.56 33.25
N LEU A 50 -37.49 -25.34 34.26
CA LEU A 50 -36.50 -24.25 34.28
C LEU A 50 -35.52 -24.36 33.12
N ARG A 51 -34.92 -25.54 32.91
CA ARG A 51 -34.00 -25.76 31.78
C ARG A 51 -34.69 -25.62 30.42
N LEU A 52 -35.95 -26.03 30.32
CA LEU A 52 -36.72 -25.87 29.08
C LEU A 52 -37.06 -24.41 28.80
N LEU A 53 -37.43 -23.64 29.83
CA LEU A 53 -37.71 -22.19 29.72
C LEU A 53 -36.45 -21.42 29.34
N ASP A 54 -35.30 -21.71 29.95
CA ASP A 54 -34.02 -21.09 29.62
C ASP A 54 -33.63 -21.35 28.15
N GLY A 55 -33.74 -22.61 27.70
CA GLY A 55 -33.46 -22.98 26.31
C GLY A 55 -34.40 -22.30 25.31
N THR A 56 -35.68 -22.17 25.65
CA THR A 56 -36.69 -21.57 24.77
C THR A 56 -36.53 -20.04 24.68
N MET A 57 -36.21 -19.39 25.80
CA MET A 57 -35.96 -17.94 25.83
C MET A 57 -34.66 -17.58 25.11
N LEU A 58 -33.61 -18.40 25.23
CA LEU A 58 -32.37 -18.22 24.48
C LEU A 58 -32.59 -18.36 22.96
N ALA A 59 -33.39 -19.34 22.55
CA ALA A 59 -33.76 -19.54 21.15
C ALA A 59 -34.59 -18.36 20.60
N LEU A 60 -35.54 -17.84 21.37
CA LEU A 60 -36.34 -16.68 20.99
C LEU A 60 -35.50 -15.40 20.89
N ALA A 61 -34.56 -15.20 21.82
CA ALA A 61 -33.61 -14.09 21.75
C ALA A 61 -32.71 -14.19 20.52
N PHE A 62 -32.22 -15.39 20.20
CA PHE A 62 -31.38 -15.63 19.02
C PHE A 62 -32.16 -15.40 17.71
N VAL A 63 -33.39 -15.90 17.63
CA VAL A 63 -34.30 -15.63 16.50
C VAL A 63 -34.58 -14.13 16.39
N GLY A 64 -34.83 -13.43 17.51
CA GLY A 64 -35.01 -11.99 17.55
C GLY A 64 -33.81 -11.21 17.03
N ILE A 65 -32.58 -11.59 17.42
CA ILE A 65 -31.34 -10.97 16.97
C ILE A 65 -31.13 -11.18 15.46
N VAL A 66 -31.30 -12.42 14.98
CA VAL A 66 -31.21 -12.74 13.55
C VAL A 66 -32.27 -11.98 12.74
N TYR A 67 -33.47 -11.79 13.31
CA TYR A 67 -34.56 -11.04 12.68
C TYR A 67 -34.27 -9.52 12.63
N VAL A 68 -33.72 -8.96 13.70
CA VAL A 68 -33.31 -7.54 13.81
C VAL A 68 -32.17 -7.21 12.84
N CYS A 69 -31.22 -8.12 12.66
CA CYS A 69 -30.09 -7.95 11.75
C CYS A 69 -30.48 -7.97 10.26
N ASN A 70 -31.64 -8.53 9.89
CA ASN A 70 -32.03 -8.76 8.50
C ASN A 70 -33.05 -7.75 7.91
N TYR A 71 -33.58 -6.79 8.67
CA TYR A 71 -34.62 -5.89 8.15
C TYR A 71 -34.12 -4.51 7.70
N ARG A 72 -34.54 -4.12 6.48
CA ARG A 72 -34.37 -2.75 5.93
C ARG A 72 -35.48 -1.76 6.31
N ASN A 73 -36.60 -2.23 6.90
CA ASN A 73 -37.74 -1.38 7.24
C ASN A 73 -37.69 -0.93 8.72
N PRO A 74 -37.62 0.39 9.01
CA PRO A 74 -37.41 0.91 10.35
C PRO A 74 -38.56 0.66 11.32
N ILE A 75 -39.81 0.54 10.85
CA ILE A 75 -40.96 0.32 11.75
C ILE A 75 -40.95 -1.11 12.29
N ARG A 76 -40.60 -2.09 11.45
CA ARG A 76 -40.51 -3.50 11.84
C ARG A 76 -39.31 -3.78 12.74
N TYR A 77 -38.21 -3.05 12.53
CA TYR A 77 -37.07 -3.05 13.44
C TYR A 77 -37.49 -2.61 14.85
N ILE A 78 -38.19 -1.47 14.97
CA ILE A 78 -38.66 -0.94 16.26
C ILE A 78 -39.57 -1.94 16.97
N LEU A 79 -40.55 -2.53 16.27
CA LEU A 79 -41.45 -3.52 16.87
C LEU A 79 -40.72 -4.79 17.32
N SER A 80 -39.71 -5.24 16.57
CA SER A 80 -38.90 -6.41 16.94
C SER A 80 -38.02 -6.11 18.16
N SER A 81 -37.44 -4.92 18.24
CA SER A 81 -36.67 -4.47 19.41
C SER A 81 -37.55 -4.34 20.65
N ILE A 82 -38.78 -3.84 20.53
CA ILE A 82 -39.74 -3.78 21.64
C ILE A 82 -40.07 -5.19 22.12
N LEU A 83 -40.30 -6.14 21.21
CA LEU A 83 -40.60 -7.53 21.57
C LEU A 83 -39.45 -8.21 22.32
N ILE A 84 -38.21 -7.96 21.91
CA ILE A 84 -37.00 -8.48 22.58
C ILE A 84 -36.85 -7.88 23.97
N VAL A 85 -37.05 -6.55 24.12
CA VAL A 85 -37.01 -5.89 25.43
C VAL A 85 -38.10 -6.41 26.35
N TRP A 86 -39.29 -6.70 25.80
CA TRP A 86 -40.40 -7.26 26.58
C TRP A 86 -40.12 -8.69 27.03
N ALA A 87 -39.58 -9.53 26.16
CA ALA A 87 -39.18 -10.91 26.49
C ALA A 87 -38.05 -10.95 27.53
N LEU A 88 -37.04 -10.08 27.38
CA LEU A 88 -35.95 -9.95 28.35
C LEU A 88 -36.45 -9.37 29.68
N GLY A 89 -37.39 -8.42 29.67
CA GLY A 89 -37.97 -7.88 30.90
C GLY A 89 -38.78 -8.91 31.69
N ILE A 90 -39.49 -9.82 31.01
CA ILE A 90 -40.19 -10.94 31.66
C ILE A 90 -39.18 -11.95 32.23
N TYR A 91 -38.11 -12.23 31.51
CA TYR A 91 -37.03 -13.10 31.96
C TYR A 91 -36.28 -12.51 33.17
N ASP A 92 -36.05 -11.20 33.17
CA ASP A 92 -35.44 -10.48 34.29
C ASP A 92 -36.35 -10.45 35.51
N ALA A 93 -37.66 -10.21 35.34
CA ALA A 93 -38.63 -10.27 36.44
C ALA A 93 -38.69 -11.68 37.07
N TYR A 94 -38.44 -12.72 36.27
CA TYR A 94 -38.34 -14.10 36.72
C TYR A 94 -37.03 -14.38 37.46
N LEU A 95 -35.88 -13.92 36.94
CA LEU A 95 -34.56 -14.03 37.59
C LEU A 95 -34.46 -13.22 38.88
N TRP A 96 -35.24 -12.13 39.01
CA TRP A 96 -35.29 -11.28 40.20
C TRP A 96 -35.72 -12.03 41.46
N PHE A 97 -36.44 -13.15 41.32
CA PHE A 97 -36.83 -14.01 42.43
C PHE A 97 -35.75 -15.03 42.83
N TYR A 98 -34.69 -15.23 42.02
CA TYR A 98 -33.76 -16.34 42.19
C TYR A 98 -32.27 -15.98 42.22
N ASP A 99 -31.84 -14.80 41.74
CA ASP A 99 -30.41 -14.44 41.73
C ASP A 99 -30.14 -12.95 42.11
N PRO A 100 -29.39 -12.67 43.20
CA PRO A 100 -29.04 -11.30 43.61
C PRO A 100 -28.11 -10.55 42.64
N ILE A 101 -27.53 -11.20 41.62
CA ILE A 101 -26.65 -10.56 40.62
C ILE A 101 -27.43 -9.96 39.44
N ALA A 102 -28.66 -10.44 39.19
CA ALA A 102 -29.54 -10.03 38.09
C ALA A 102 -29.76 -8.51 37.92
N PRO A 103 -29.86 -7.67 38.98
CA PRO A 103 -30.09 -6.23 38.82
C PRO A 103 -28.97 -5.50 38.06
N LYS A 104 -27.72 -5.97 38.17
CA LYS A 104 -26.58 -5.35 37.48
C LYS A 104 -26.59 -5.64 35.98
N ILE A 105 -27.00 -6.83 35.58
CA ILE A 105 -27.10 -7.24 34.17
C ILE A 105 -28.26 -6.48 33.49
N ALA A 106 -29.39 -6.31 34.19
CA ALA A 106 -30.53 -5.53 33.70
C ALA A 106 -30.17 -4.06 33.43
N VAL A 107 -29.41 -3.42 34.33
CA VAL A 107 -28.93 -2.05 34.12
C VAL A 107 -28.03 -1.95 32.88
N ILE A 108 -27.14 -2.91 32.66
CA ILE A 108 -26.27 -2.96 31.48
C ILE A 108 -27.10 -3.11 30.19
N ALA A 109 -28.12 -3.97 30.19
CA ALA A 109 -29.00 -4.18 29.05
C ALA A 109 -29.81 -2.91 28.69
N VAL A 110 -30.35 -2.22 29.70
CA VAL A 110 -31.08 -0.95 29.50
C VAL A 110 -30.15 0.13 28.94
N ILE A 111 -28.93 0.25 29.47
CA ILE A 111 -27.92 1.20 28.96
C ILE A 111 -27.60 0.89 27.48
N ALA A 112 -27.43 -0.38 27.11
CA ALA A 112 -27.16 -0.77 25.73
C ALA A 112 -28.29 -0.37 24.76
N VAL A 113 -29.56 -0.52 25.17
CA VAL A 113 -30.72 -0.11 24.36
C VAL A 113 -30.78 1.41 24.19
N VAL A 114 -30.52 2.17 25.25
CA VAL A 114 -30.48 3.64 25.20
C VAL A 114 -29.39 4.13 24.26
N ILE A 115 -28.19 3.55 24.33
CA ILE A 115 -27.07 3.86 23.42
C ILE A 115 -27.46 3.58 21.96
N ALA A 116 -28.11 2.45 21.68
CA ALA A 116 -28.56 2.09 20.34
C ALA A 116 -29.59 3.10 19.77
N LEU A 117 -30.55 3.55 20.60
CA LEU A 117 -31.54 4.56 20.22
C LEU A 117 -30.89 5.92 19.93
N ILE A 118 -29.96 6.37 20.77
CA ILE A 118 -29.20 7.62 20.57
C ILE A 118 -28.40 7.53 19.26
N GLY A 119 -27.67 6.44 19.04
CA GLY A 119 -26.87 6.22 17.83
C GLY A 119 -27.71 6.28 16.56
N ASN A 120 -28.92 5.72 16.57
CA ASN A 120 -29.82 5.75 15.41
C ASN A 120 -30.36 7.17 15.13
N THR A 121 -30.59 7.96 16.18
CA THR A 121 -31.05 9.36 16.08
C THR A 121 -29.97 10.26 15.49
N VAL A 122 -28.72 10.08 15.90
CA VAL A 122 -27.55 10.78 15.34
C VAL A 122 -27.35 10.41 13.86
N LYS A 123 -27.45 9.13 13.51
CA LYS A 123 -27.35 8.64 12.12
C LYS A 123 -28.43 9.24 11.22
N ARG A 124 -29.65 9.43 11.73
CA ARG A 124 -30.74 10.13 11.03
C ARG A 124 -30.45 11.61 10.79
N LYS A 125 -29.93 12.33 11.78
CA LYS A 125 -29.51 13.74 11.61
C LYS A 125 -28.44 13.86 10.53
N LYS A 126 -27.40 13.02 10.58
CA LYS A 126 -26.30 13.03 9.60
C LYS A 126 -26.79 12.77 8.16
N ARG A 127 -27.72 11.82 7.97
CA ARG A 127 -28.35 11.55 6.66
C ARG A 127 -29.22 12.69 6.15
N LYS A 128 -29.95 13.40 7.03
CA LYS A 128 -30.73 14.59 6.63
C LYS A 128 -29.81 15.74 6.20
N THR A 129 -28.71 15.97 6.92
CA THR A 129 -27.74 17.01 6.56
C THR A 129 -27.05 16.70 5.24
N GLN A 130 -26.64 15.43 5.00
CA GLN A 130 -26.08 15.00 3.72
C GLN A 130 -27.07 15.12 2.56
N LYS A 131 -28.34 14.69 2.73
CA LYS A 131 -29.35 14.86 1.67
C LYS A 131 -29.59 16.34 1.34
N LYS A 132 -29.60 17.22 2.35
CA LYS A 132 -29.78 18.65 2.15
C LYS A 132 -28.56 19.28 1.45
N GLN A 133 -27.34 18.83 1.73
CA GLN A 133 -26.13 19.24 1.02
C GLN A 133 -26.09 18.75 -0.43
N VAL A 134 -26.55 17.53 -0.71
CA VAL A 134 -26.64 16.98 -2.07
C VAL A 134 -27.69 17.74 -2.89
N GLN A 135 -28.85 18.03 -2.31
CA GLN A 135 -29.95 18.74 -2.99
C GLN A 135 -29.61 20.23 -3.26
N VAL A 136 -28.84 20.88 -2.39
CA VAL A 136 -28.32 22.25 -2.62
C VAL A 136 -27.22 22.27 -3.70
N ARG A 137 -26.56 21.14 -3.98
CA ARG A 137 -25.53 21.01 -5.02
C ARG A 137 -26.13 20.80 -6.41
N GLU A 138 -27.31 20.17 -6.53
CA GLU A 138 -28.04 20.00 -7.80
C GLU A 138 -28.69 21.29 -8.31
N GLU A 139 -29.04 22.24 -7.44
CA GLU A 139 -29.71 23.51 -7.85
C GLU A 139 -28.76 24.62 -8.33
N LYS A 140 -27.44 24.37 -8.36
CA LYS A 140 -26.43 25.28 -8.91
C LYS A 140 -25.51 24.54 -9.87
N GLU A 141 -26.06 23.97 -10.93
CA GLU A 141 -25.24 23.81 -12.14
C GLU A 141 -24.86 25.20 -12.63
N ASP A 142 -23.57 25.51 -12.64
CA ASP A 142 -23.06 26.73 -13.21
C ASP A 142 -23.45 26.78 -14.70
N LYS A 143 -23.73 27.98 -15.22
CA LYS A 143 -24.02 28.21 -16.64
C LYS A 143 -22.94 27.60 -17.53
N LEU A 144 -21.70 27.53 -17.06
CA LEU A 144 -20.59 26.85 -17.70
C LEU A 144 -20.84 25.34 -17.84
N THR A 145 -21.24 24.65 -16.77
CA THR A 145 -21.58 23.22 -16.79
C THR A 145 -22.75 22.95 -17.72
N GLN A 146 -23.78 23.81 -17.71
CA GLN A 146 -24.93 23.69 -18.62
C GLN A 146 -24.51 23.90 -20.09
N LYS A 147 -23.65 24.89 -20.38
CA LYS A 147 -23.11 25.11 -21.73
C LYS A 147 -22.24 23.94 -22.19
N LEU A 148 -21.45 23.36 -21.28
CA LEU A 148 -20.64 22.16 -21.54
C LEU A 148 -21.54 20.97 -21.90
N HIS A 149 -22.62 20.78 -21.14
CA HIS A 149 -23.65 19.79 -21.41
C HIS A 149 -24.34 20.01 -22.77
N GLN A 150 -24.71 21.25 -23.11
CA GLN A 150 -25.32 21.58 -24.39
C GLN A 150 -24.37 21.34 -25.58
N MET A 151 -23.11 21.78 -25.50
CA MET A 151 -22.12 21.55 -26.55
C MET A 151 -21.85 20.05 -26.75
N MET A 152 -21.81 19.28 -25.66
CA MET A 152 -21.67 17.82 -25.74
C MET A 152 -22.93 17.11 -26.19
N GLU A 153 -24.14 17.59 -25.88
CA GLU A 153 -25.37 17.00 -26.43
C GLU A 153 -25.42 17.20 -27.94
N ILE A 154 -25.05 18.39 -28.43
CA ILE A 154 -24.94 18.68 -29.86
C ILE A 154 -23.91 17.74 -30.52
N GLU A 155 -22.76 17.54 -29.89
CA GLU A 155 -21.72 16.65 -30.45
C GLU A 155 -22.05 15.16 -30.29
N TYR A 156 -22.69 14.75 -29.20
CA TYR A 156 -23.22 13.40 -29.01
C TYR A 156 -24.29 13.08 -30.05
N HIS A 157 -25.16 14.05 -30.36
CA HIS A 157 -26.15 13.93 -31.42
C HIS A 157 -25.50 13.91 -32.80
N LEU A 158 -24.44 14.69 -33.05
CA LEU A 158 -23.64 14.60 -34.28
C LEU A 158 -22.91 13.25 -34.38
N HIS A 159 -22.42 12.70 -33.27
CA HIS A 159 -21.80 11.38 -33.21
C HIS A 159 -22.79 10.27 -33.49
N ILE A 160 -23.96 10.32 -32.85
CA ILE A 160 -25.03 9.36 -33.10
C ILE A 160 -25.54 9.52 -34.55
N ALA A 161 -25.67 10.73 -35.07
CA ALA A 161 -26.08 10.97 -36.45
C ALA A 161 -25.07 10.40 -37.45
N HIS A 162 -23.78 10.72 -37.31
CA HIS A 162 -22.73 10.16 -38.17
C HIS A 162 -22.54 8.64 -37.99
N LEU A 163 -22.77 8.10 -36.79
CA LEU A 163 -22.73 6.66 -36.54
C LEU A 163 -23.94 5.97 -37.19
N ASN A 164 -25.12 6.58 -37.12
CA ASN A 164 -26.33 6.09 -37.77
C ASN A 164 -26.24 6.19 -39.30
N ASP A 165 -25.67 7.27 -39.83
CA ASP A 165 -25.42 7.45 -41.27
C ASP A 165 -24.38 6.43 -41.80
N ALA A 166 -23.35 6.13 -41.00
CA ALA A 166 -22.34 5.13 -41.36
C ALA A 166 -22.84 3.68 -41.26
N ILE A 167 -23.87 3.42 -40.45
CA ILE A 167 -24.46 2.09 -40.22
C ILE A 167 -25.72 1.87 -41.09
N GLY A 168 -26.25 2.94 -41.71
CA GLY A 168 -27.51 2.94 -42.47
C GLY A 168 -28.74 3.01 -41.56
N GLU A 169 -29.84 3.60 -42.06
CA GLU A 169 -31.07 3.97 -41.33
C GLU A 169 -31.81 2.86 -40.55
N ASN A 170 -31.29 1.63 -40.51
CA ASN A 170 -31.91 0.48 -39.84
C ASN A 170 -31.15 -0.02 -38.58
N GLY A 171 -30.21 0.76 -38.04
CA GLY A 171 -29.44 0.43 -36.83
C GLY A 171 -30.23 0.50 -35.51
N CYS A 172 -31.21 -0.38 -35.31
CA CYS A 172 -31.89 -0.54 -34.03
C CYS A 172 -30.92 -1.07 -32.96
N PHE A 173 -30.75 -0.37 -31.83
CA PHE A 173 -30.06 -0.88 -30.65
C PHE A 173 -30.82 -2.09 -30.07
N MET A 174 -30.47 -3.30 -30.51
CA MET A 174 -30.75 -4.51 -29.76
C MET A 174 -29.60 -4.79 -28.81
N LYS A 175 -29.94 -4.97 -27.52
CA LYS A 175 -29.01 -5.32 -26.45
C LYS A 175 -28.37 -6.68 -26.77
N ALA A 176 -27.16 -6.68 -27.34
CA ALA A 176 -26.51 -7.90 -27.81
C ALA A 176 -26.15 -8.83 -26.64
N LYS A 177 -26.92 -9.91 -26.50
CA LYS A 177 -26.48 -11.16 -25.85
C LYS A 177 -26.11 -12.15 -26.96
N SER A 178 -25.02 -11.93 -27.68
CA SER A 178 -24.45 -12.94 -28.58
C SER A 178 -22.98 -12.64 -28.87
N PRO A 179 -22.05 -13.62 -28.70
CA PRO A 179 -20.64 -13.50 -29.06
C PRO A 179 -20.34 -13.41 -30.57
N GLU A 180 -21.35 -13.53 -31.44
CA GLU A 180 -21.15 -13.67 -32.89
C GLU A 180 -20.91 -12.34 -33.64
N TYR A 181 -20.94 -11.20 -32.95
CA TYR A 181 -20.70 -9.88 -33.56
C TYR A 181 -19.22 -9.47 -33.70
N TYR A 182 -18.27 -10.39 -33.47
CA TYR A 182 -16.83 -10.19 -33.71
C TYR A 182 -16.38 -10.59 -35.12
N ALA A 183 -17.27 -10.55 -36.11
CA ALA A 183 -16.91 -10.81 -37.52
C ALA A 183 -16.28 -9.58 -38.22
N GLY A 184 -16.26 -8.41 -37.58
CA GLY A 184 -15.37 -7.31 -37.97
C GLY A 184 -13.97 -7.60 -37.46
N GLY A 185 -13.04 -7.99 -38.33
CA GLY A 185 -11.65 -8.26 -37.96
C GLY A 185 -11.04 -7.11 -37.14
N MET A 186 -9.98 -7.39 -36.38
CA MET A 186 -9.30 -6.44 -35.48
C MET A 186 -9.26 -4.99 -36.04
N SER A 187 -9.00 -4.83 -37.34
CA SER A 187 -9.07 -3.57 -38.11
C SER A 187 -10.30 -2.70 -37.83
N ALA A 188 -11.52 -3.27 -37.79
CA ALA A 188 -12.74 -2.50 -37.60
C ALA A 188 -12.87 -1.93 -36.18
N VAL A 189 -12.43 -2.69 -35.17
CA VAL A 189 -12.35 -2.20 -33.79
C VAL A 189 -11.35 -1.05 -33.70
N TRP A 190 -10.21 -1.18 -34.39
CA TRP A 190 -9.17 -0.14 -34.46
C TRP A 190 -9.66 1.14 -35.14
N ASP A 191 -10.38 1.04 -36.25
CA ASP A 191 -10.93 2.20 -36.96
C ASP A 191 -11.97 2.94 -36.11
N ILE A 192 -12.80 2.20 -35.36
CA ILE A 192 -13.76 2.78 -34.42
C ILE A 192 -13.04 3.53 -33.29
N GLU A 193 -11.99 2.96 -32.69
CA GLU A 193 -11.22 3.62 -31.64
C GLU A 193 -10.44 4.83 -32.15
N ARG A 194 -9.82 4.73 -33.34
CA ARG A 194 -9.13 5.84 -33.99
C ARG A 194 -10.07 7.00 -34.28
N ARG A 195 -11.27 6.70 -34.79
CA ARG A 195 -12.31 7.72 -35.06
C ARG A 195 -12.75 8.39 -33.76
N ARG A 196 -13.18 7.62 -32.75
CA ARG A 196 -13.54 8.13 -31.41
C ARG A 196 -12.45 9.03 -30.81
N ARG A 197 -11.18 8.72 -31.04
CA ARG A 197 -10.05 9.55 -30.58
C ARG A 197 -9.94 10.86 -31.36
N ASN A 198 -9.93 10.79 -32.68
CA ASN A 198 -9.86 11.99 -33.53
C ASN A 198 -11.01 12.94 -33.23
N ASP A 199 -12.18 12.37 -32.97
CA ASP A 199 -13.36 13.10 -32.58
C ASP A 199 -13.18 13.78 -31.21
N ARG A 200 -12.63 13.09 -30.21
CA ARG A 200 -12.26 13.73 -28.92
C ARG A 200 -11.25 14.86 -29.09
N ILE A 201 -10.25 14.70 -29.96
CA ILE A 201 -9.27 15.75 -30.26
C ILE A 201 -9.95 16.93 -30.94
N ALA A 202 -10.84 16.68 -31.91
CA ALA A 202 -11.60 17.69 -32.61
C ALA A 202 -12.55 18.44 -31.66
N PHE A 203 -13.26 17.71 -30.79
CA PHE A 203 -14.10 18.26 -29.73
C PHE A 203 -13.30 19.22 -28.87
N VAL A 204 -12.16 18.78 -28.32
CA VAL A 204 -11.33 19.61 -27.44
C VAL A 204 -10.87 20.89 -28.14
N LYS A 205 -10.42 20.78 -29.40
CA LYS A 205 -10.01 21.95 -30.18
C LYS A 205 -11.17 22.88 -30.51
N ALA A 206 -12.37 22.36 -30.72
CA ALA A 206 -13.57 23.17 -30.91
C ALA A 206 -13.97 23.84 -29.59
N PHE A 207 -14.02 23.06 -28.52
CA PHE A 207 -14.35 23.49 -27.17
C PHE A 207 -13.41 24.60 -26.67
N ASP A 208 -12.09 24.44 -26.78
CA ASP A 208 -11.11 25.45 -26.38
C ASP A 208 -11.23 26.76 -27.19
N ARG A 209 -11.72 26.70 -28.44
CA ARG A 209 -11.96 27.89 -29.28
C ARG A 209 -13.26 28.61 -28.93
N GLU A 210 -14.30 27.87 -28.58
CA GLU A 210 -15.64 28.40 -28.30
C GLU A 210 -15.83 28.83 -26.84
N LEU A 211 -14.96 28.35 -25.94
CA LEU A 211 -15.02 28.72 -24.53
C LEU A 211 -14.49 30.14 -24.33
N GLN A 212 -15.28 30.96 -23.65
CA GLN A 212 -14.84 32.26 -23.17
C GLN A 212 -14.21 32.06 -21.79
N TYR A 213 -12.90 32.21 -21.73
CA TYR A 213 -12.17 32.17 -20.47
C TYR A 213 -12.34 33.49 -19.72
N PRO A 214 -12.47 33.46 -18.39
CA PRO A 214 -12.51 34.67 -17.58
C PRO A 214 -11.19 35.45 -17.75
N ALA A 215 -11.26 36.77 -17.61
CA ALA A 215 -10.04 37.57 -17.56
C ALA A 215 -9.27 37.24 -16.27
N ALA A 216 -7.98 36.91 -16.40
CA ALA A 216 -7.13 36.64 -15.25
C ALA A 216 -7.07 37.85 -14.33
N GLN A 217 -7.47 37.65 -13.08
CA GLN A 217 -7.18 38.56 -12.00
C GLN A 217 -5.85 38.16 -11.39
N ILE A 218 -4.89 39.09 -11.32
CA ILE A 218 -3.56 38.82 -10.75
C ILE A 218 -3.64 39.00 -9.23
N PRO A 219 -3.34 37.96 -8.44
CA PRO A 219 -3.34 38.07 -6.99
C PRO A 219 -2.17 38.96 -6.51
N GLU A 220 -2.45 39.84 -5.56
CA GLU A 220 -1.40 40.54 -4.80
C GLU A 220 -0.77 39.57 -3.80
N GLU A 221 0.56 39.62 -3.68
CA GLU A 221 1.29 38.81 -2.71
C GLU A 221 1.12 39.39 -1.30
N LYS A 222 0.42 38.68 -0.43
CA LYS A 222 0.29 39.03 0.98
C LYS A 222 1.45 38.47 1.78
N GLU A 223 1.82 39.11 2.88
CA GLU A 223 2.78 38.51 3.81
C GLU A 223 2.09 37.41 4.62
N VAL A 224 2.68 36.21 4.65
CA VAL A 224 2.21 35.10 5.49
C VAL A 224 3.26 34.85 6.58
N ASN A 225 2.88 35.07 7.83
CA ASN A 225 3.76 34.82 8.97
C ASN A 225 3.72 33.33 9.35
N ARG A 226 4.72 32.58 8.88
CA ARG A 226 4.88 31.14 9.13
C ARG A 226 4.95 30.80 10.62
N GLU A 227 5.69 31.58 11.41
CA GLU A 227 5.85 31.32 12.85
C GLU A 227 4.52 31.44 13.59
N LYS A 228 3.72 32.44 13.22
CA LYS A 228 2.37 32.61 13.78
C LYS A 228 1.45 31.44 13.42
N LEU A 229 1.40 31.02 12.15
CA LEU A 229 0.59 29.88 11.72
C LEU A 229 0.96 28.61 12.50
N TYR A 230 2.27 28.36 12.65
CA TYR A 230 2.76 27.22 13.41
C TYR A 230 2.40 27.33 14.90
N GLY A 231 2.60 28.50 15.52
CA GLY A 231 2.23 28.74 16.91
C GLY A 231 0.72 28.54 17.17
N ASP A 232 -0.12 29.07 16.29
CA ASP A 232 -1.58 28.93 16.35
C ASP A 232 -2.00 27.45 16.22
N PHE A 233 -1.31 26.67 15.37
CA PHE A 233 -1.55 25.24 15.23
C PHE A 233 -1.20 24.46 16.50
N LEU A 234 -0.06 24.76 17.14
CA LEU A 234 0.39 24.05 18.35
C LEU A 234 -0.55 24.24 19.56
N VAL A 235 -1.37 25.31 19.56
CA VAL A 235 -2.39 25.56 20.59
C VAL A 235 -3.81 25.21 20.12
N SER A 236 -3.95 24.62 18.94
CA SER A 236 -5.24 24.25 18.38
C SER A 236 -5.80 22.97 19.01
N SER A 237 -7.14 22.86 19.04
CA SER A 237 -7.80 21.63 19.50
C SER A 237 -7.47 20.43 18.62
N VAL A 238 -7.17 20.64 17.33
CA VAL A 238 -6.76 19.58 16.40
C VAL A 238 -5.45 18.94 16.85
N PHE A 239 -4.45 19.78 17.18
CA PHE A 239 -3.18 19.28 17.70
C PHE A 239 -3.39 18.53 19.03
N ASP A 240 -4.12 19.13 19.97
CA ASP A 240 -4.37 18.53 21.28
C ASP A 240 -5.13 17.19 21.18
N GLU A 241 -6.16 17.10 20.35
CA GLU A 241 -6.94 15.88 20.17
C GLU A 241 -6.11 14.76 19.54
N SER A 242 -5.37 15.06 18.47
CA SER A 242 -4.56 14.07 17.76
C SER A 242 -3.38 13.58 18.63
N VAL A 243 -2.74 14.46 19.40
CA VAL A 243 -1.71 14.09 20.37
C VAL A 243 -2.30 13.27 21.50
N CYS A 244 -3.37 13.72 22.16
CA CYS A 244 -4.00 12.98 23.27
C CYS A 244 -4.42 11.56 22.85
N LYS A 245 -5.07 11.43 21.68
CA LYS A 245 -5.51 10.14 21.14
C LYS A 245 -4.33 9.19 20.92
N ALA A 246 -3.21 9.71 20.45
CA ALA A 246 -2.05 8.90 20.16
C ALA A 246 -1.22 8.57 21.41
N GLU A 247 -1.08 9.50 22.36
CA GLU A 247 -0.46 9.23 23.66
C GLU A 247 -1.25 8.17 24.44
N GLN A 248 -2.59 8.21 24.39
CA GLN A 248 -3.44 7.16 24.97
C GLN A 248 -3.22 5.79 24.31
N LYS A 249 -3.04 5.76 22.99
CA LYS A 249 -2.83 4.51 22.24
C LYS A 249 -1.43 3.94 22.45
N ALA A 250 -0.41 4.80 22.49
CA ALA A 250 0.99 4.39 22.59
C ALA A 250 1.44 4.18 24.04
N GLY A 251 0.78 4.80 25.03
CA GLY A 251 1.25 4.85 26.41
C GLY A 251 2.54 5.67 26.58
N ILE A 252 2.85 6.56 25.63
CA ILE A 252 4.10 7.33 25.58
C ILE A 252 3.77 8.82 25.56
N HIS A 253 4.45 9.61 26.40
CA HIS A 253 4.36 11.08 26.36
C HIS A 253 5.21 11.63 25.22
N LEU A 254 4.55 12.16 24.19
CA LEU A 254 5.15 12.61 22.92
C LEU A 254 5.05 14.12 22.75
N ARG A 255 4.18 14.80 23.51
CA ARG A 255 4.01 16.25 23.47
C ARG A 255 5.32 17.02 23.58
N GLN A 256 6.21 16.62 24.50
CA GLN A 256 7.52 17.27 24.65
C GLN A 256 8.40 17.16 23.39
N LEU A 257 8.33 16.02 22.68
CA LEU A 257 9.08 15.82 21.44
C LEU A 257 8.51 16.65 20.30
N LEU A 258 7.18 16.69 20.16
CA LEU A 258 6.48 17.47 19.13
C LEU A 258 6.65 18.98 19.34
N LEU A 259 6.78 19.44 20.58
CA LEU A 259 7.00 20.85 20.91
C LEU A 259 8.49 21.23 20.95
N SER A 260 9.40 20.30 20.70
CA SER A 260 10.83 20.59 20.67
C SER A 260 11.15 21.54 19.51
N ARG A 261 12.00 22.53 19.78
CA ARG A 261 12.55 23.46 18.79
C ARG A 261 13.88 22.99 18.19
N GLU A 262 14.42 21.87 18.68
CA GLU A 262 15.66 21.31 18.15
C GLU A 262 15.42 20.77 16.72
N GLU A 263 16.35 21.02 15.80
CA GLU A 263 16.26 20.48 14.42
C GLU A 263 16.39 18.96 14.37
N THR A 264 17.03 18.40 15.39
CA THR A 264 17.31 16.98 15.53
C THR A 264 16.78 16.51 16.88
N LEU A 265 16.15 15.33 16.92
CA LEU A 265 15.70 14.69 18.15
C LEU A 265 16.53 13.43 18.43
N TYR A 266 16.68 13.08 19.72
CA TYR A 266 17.31 11.84 20.18
C TYR A 266 16.28 10.96 20.89
N VAL A 267 15.82 9.92 20.21
CA VAL A 267 14.72 9.06 20.68
C VAL A 267 15.04 7.58 20.48
N ASN A 268 14.47 6.71 21.31
CA ASN A 268 14.53 5.26 21.06
C ASN A 268 13.55 4.86 19.95
N ASN A 269 13.62 3.61 19.50
CA ASN A 269 12.81 3.11 18.38
C ASN A 269 11.30 3.24 18.63
N ASP A 270 10.81 2.91 19.83
CA ASP A 270 9.39 3.04 20.19
C ASP A 270 8.89 4.49 20.07
N LYS A 271 9.64 5.44 20.64
CA LYS A 271 9.31 6.87 20.55
C LYS A 271 9.42 7.39 19.13
N ARG A 272 10.39 6.90 18.35
CA ARG A 272 10.54 7.24 16.93
C ARG A 272 9.32 6.80 16.14
N GLU A 273 8.91 5.54 16.27
CA GLU A 273 7.72 5.01 15.58
C GLU A 273 6.47 5.80 15.95
N ALA A 274 6.26 6.04 17.25
CA ALA A 274 5.09 6.78 17.73
C ALA A 274 5.09 8.24 17.25
N TYR A 275 6.25 8.93 17.29
CA TYR A 275 6.42 10.29 16.77
C TYR A 275 6.06 10.37 15.28
N LEU A 276 6.63 9.49 14.44
CA LEU A 276 6.39 9.51 13.00
C LEU A 276 4.93 9.17 12.66
N LYS A 277 4.31 8.21 13.37
CA LYS A 277 2.87 7.89 13.20
C LYS A 277 1.96 9.06 13.56
N ILE A 278 2.25 9.76 14.65
CA ILE A 278 1.47 10.94 15.04
C ILE A 278 1.61 12.04 14.01
N LEU A 279 2.83 12.32 13.57
CA LEU A 279 3.05 13.38 12.59
C LEU A 279 2.30 13.10 11.28
N ARG A 280 2.26 11.83 10.83
CA ARG A 280 1.42 11.43 9.69
C ARG A 280 -0.07 11.71 9.94
N SER A 281 -0.57 11.41 11.14
CA SER A 281 -1.98 11.71 11.49
C SER A 281 -2.23 13.22 11.49
N LEU A 282 -1.32 14.00 12.09
CA LEU A 282 -1.43 15.47 12.11
C LEU A 282 -1.44 16.04 10.70
N LEU A 283 -0.58 15.57 9.80
CA LEU A 283 -0.58 15.98 8.38
C LEU A 283 -1.91 15.68 7.68
N ALA A 284 -2.56 14.57 8.01
CA ALA A 284 -3.88 14.23 7.47
C ALA A 284 -5.02 15.07 8.08
N ASP A 285 -4.89 15.47 9.35
CA ASP A 285 -5.90 16.26 10.07
C ASP A 285 -5.77 17.78 9.84
N MET A 286 -4.63 18.24 9.31
CA MET A 286 -4.37 19.65 9.01
C MET A 286 -5.22 20.19 7.84
N PRO A 287 -5.34 21.53 7.70
CA PRO A 287 -5.97 22.14 6.53
C PRO A 287 -5.29 21.69 5.23
N GLN A 288 -6.05 21.01 4.38
CA GLN A 288 -5.54 20.48 3.13
C GLN A 288 -5.42 21.57 2.05
N LEU A 289 -4.48 21.38 1.12
CA LEU A 289 -4.29 22.27 -0.02
C LEU A 289 -5.58 22.38 -0.85
N LYS A 290 -5.88 23.57 -1.37
CA LYS A 290 -7.10 23.77 -2.18
C LYS A 290 -7.03 23.14 -3.56
N PHE A 291 -5.83 22.88 -4.05
CA PHE A 291 -5.60 22.27 -5.35
C PHE A 291 -4.23 21.59 -5.36
N ASN A 292 -4.03 20.67 -6.30
CA ASN A 292 -2.73 20.09 -6.57
C ASN A 292 -1.88 21.12 -7.35
N VAL A 293 -0.80 21.61 -6.72
CA VAL A 293 0.04 22.69 -7.27
C VAL A 293 0.67 22.29 -8.61
N ASN A 294 1.21 21.06 -8.72
CA ASN A 294 1.82 20.57 -9.95
C ASN A 294 0.81 20.44 -11.10
N ALA A 295 -0.41 19.97 -10.79
CA ALA A 295 -1.49 19.91 -11.79
C ALA A 295 -1.93 21.30 -12.26
N VAL A 296 -1.97 22.27 -11.34
CA VAL A 296 -2.31 23.66 -11.66
C VAL A 296 -1.19 24.34 -12.47
N ALA A 297 0.07 24.09 -12.14
CA ALA A 297 1.22 24.58 -12.90
C ALA A 297 1.19 24.09 -14.36
N ALA A 298 0.63 22.89 -14.59
CA ALA A 298 0.46 22.28 -15.90
C ALA A 298 -0.86 22.69 -16.63
N LEU A 299 -1.61 23.68 -16.13
CA LEU A 299 -2.86 24.11 -16.79
C LEU A 299 -2.62 24.56 -18.24
N GLY A 300 -3.32 23.90 -19.16
CA GLY A 300 -3.22 24.15 -20.59
C GLY A 300 -1.91 23.67 -21.24
N GLU A 301 -1.08 22.91 -20.53
CA GLU A 301 0.01 22.14 -21.13
C GLU A 301 -0.49 20.90 -21.87
N LYS A 302 0.42 20.22 -22.57
CA LYS A 302 0.11 19.02 -23.34
C LYS A 302 -0.30 17.88 -22.41
N ILE A 303 -1.53 17.39 -22.53
CA ILE A 303 -2.02 16.24 -21.75
C ILE A 303 -1.95 14.99 -22.61
N PHE A 304 -1.24 13.97 -22.12
CA PHE A 304 -1.16 12.67 -22.78
C PHE A 304 -2.51 11.95 -22.71
N VAL A 305 -3.01 11.46 -23.84
CA VAL A 305 -4.30 10.76 -23.93
C VAL A 305 -4.14 9.26 -24.22
N GLY A 306 -2.99 8.84 -24.73
CA GLY A 306 -2.68 7.44 -24.98
C GLY A 306 -1.57 7.22 -26.01
N GLU A 307 -1.03 6.01 -25.99
CA GLU A 307 -0.06 5.46 -26.93
C GLU A 307 -0.71 4.29 -27.66
N TYR A 308 -0.45 4.14 -28.96
CA TYR A 308 -1.08 3.10 -29.79
C TYR A 308 -0.04 2.21 -30.47
N MET A 309 -0.49 1.10 -31.06
CA MET A 309 0.39 0.27 -31.89
C MET A 309 1.09 1.16 -32.93
N TYR A 310 2.42 0.98 -33.05
CA TYR A 310 3.41 1.87 -33.68
C TYR A 310 3.99 3.01 -32.82
N GLU A 311 3.82 2.99 -31.49
CA GLU A 311 4.46 3.94 -30.55
C GLU A 311 4.06 5.42 -30.76
N GLU A 312 2.98 5.68 -31.50
CA GLU A 312 2.47 7.03 -31.70
C GLU A 312 1.81 7.56 -30.42
N LYS A 313 2.35 8.66 -29.88
CA LYS A 313 1.88 9.33 -28.66
C LYS A 313 0.99 10.53 -29.00
N TYR A 314 -0.21 10.53 -28.44
CA TYR A 314 -1.21 11.57 -28.69
C TYR A 314 -1.36 12.50 -27.50
N TRP A 315 -1.46 13.80 -27.78
CA TRP A 315 -1.55 14.86 -26.79
C TRP A 315 -2.73 15.79 -27.08
N LEU A 316 -3.36 16.28 -26.03
CA LEU A 316 -4.32 17.39 -26.08
C LEU A 316 -3.66 18.67 -25.60
N GLU A 317 -3.95 19.75 -26.29
CA GLU A 317 -3.46 21.09 -25.97
C GLU A 317 -4.65 22.02 -25.79
N PHE A 318 -4.56 22.90 -24.80
CA PHE A 318 -5.57 23.92 -24.51
C PHE A 318 -4.90 25.30 -24.54
N PRO A 319 -4.44 25.77 -25.71
CA PRO A 319 -3.67 27.01 -25.82
C PRO A 319 -4.44 28.23 -25.31
N ASN A 320 -5.78 28.28 -25.48
CA ASN A 320 -6.57 29.43 -25.02
C ASN A 320 -6.74 29.40 -23.50
N LEU A 321 -7.01 28.23 -22.91
CA LEU A 321 -6.97 28.06 -21.45
C LEU A 321 -5.61 28.45 -20.89
N ARG A 322 -4.52 27.98 -21.50
CA ARG A 322 -3.16 28.31 -21.06
C ARG A 322 -2.96 29.81 -21.08
N ALA A 323 -3.28 30.47 -22.19
CA ALA A 323 -3.14 31.91 -22.32
C ALA A 323 -3.96 32.67 -21.27
N ALA A 324 -5.15 32.19 -20.94
CA ALA A 324 -6.00 32.80 -19.91
C ALA A 324 -5.47 32.59 -18.50
N ALA A 325 -4.97 31.40 -18.15
CA ALA A 325 -4.41 31.12 -16.83
C ALA A 325 -3.00 31.68 -16.62
N LEU A 326 -2.22 31.86 -17.69
CA LEU A 326 -0.79 32.21 -17.66
C LEU A 326 -0.47 33.43 -16.80
N PRO A 327 -1.24 34.55 -16.80
CA PRO A 327 -0.94 35.69 -15.94
C PRO A 327 -0.98 35.35 -14.45
N VAL A 328 -1.88 34.46 -14.02
CA VAL A 328 -1.94 33.99 -12.62
C VAL A 328 -0.77 33.04 -12.34
N LEU A 329 -0.49 32.11 -13.25
CA LEU A 329 0.62 31.14 -13.11
C LEU A 329 2.01 31.79 -13.15
N GLN A 330 2.14 32.96 -13.77
CA GLN A 330 3.36 33.77 -13.80
C GLN A 330 3.42 34.82 -12.68
N SER A 331 2.35 34.96 -11.89
CA SER A 331 2.33 35.90 -10.77
C SER A 331 3.37 35.51 -9.70
N PRO A 332 3.99 36.50 -9.01
CA PRO A 332 4.90 36.22 -7.89
C PRO A 332 4.28 35.32 -6.82
N ALA A 333 2.99 35.54 -6.50
CA ALA A 333 2.26 34.74 -5.53
C ALA A 333 2.20 33.24 -5.90
N PHE A 334 1.92 32.92 -7.18
CA PHE A 334 1.93 31.52 -7.64
C PHE A 334 3.35 30.93 -7.66
N LYS A 335 4.36 31.70 -8.06
CA LYS A 335 5.77 31.25 -8.03
C LYS A 335 6.26 30.95 -6.61
N THR A 336 5.81 31.70 -5.61
CA THR A 336 6.05 31.39 -4.20
C THR A 336 5.41 30.04 -3.83
N VAL A 337 4.18 29.78 -4.26
CA VAL A 337 3.49 28.49 -4.03
C VAL A 337 4.19 27.31 -4.71
N GLU A 338 4.62 27.45 -5.97
CA GLU A 338 5.39 26.40 -6.66
C GLU A 338 6.69 26.06 -5.91
N ARG A 339 7.45 27.08 -5.49
CA ARG A 339 8.70 26.89 -4.74
C ARG A 339 8.45 26.20 -3.39
N LEU A 340 7.42 26.63 -2.66
CA LEU A 340 7.04 26.01 -1.39
C LEU A 340 6.58 24.56 -1.58
N ASN A 341 5.84 24.26 -2.65
CA ASN A 341 5.42 22.90 -2.98
C ASN A 341 6.62 21.98 -3.28
N GLN A 342 7.62 22.47 -4.03
CA GLN A 342 8.85 21.71 -4.29
C GLN A 342 9.57 21.35 -2.98
N ILE A 343 9.78 22.33 -2.10
CA ILE A 343 10.40 22.09 -0.78
C ILE A 343 9.55 21.10 0.02
N TYR A 344 8.22 21.29 0.06
CA TYR A 344 7.32 20.41 0.79
C TYR A 344 7.38 18.96 0.27
N GLU A 345 7.39 18.74 -1.04
CA GLU A 345 7.47 17.40 -1.64
C GLU A 345 8.82 16.71 -1.36
N GLU A 346 9.92 17.46 -1.41
CA GLU A 346 11.25 16.93 -1.05
C GLU A 346 11.29 16.50 0.42
N GLU A 347 10.78 17.33 1.32
CA GLU A 347 10.76 17.03 2.76
C GLU A 347 9.76 15.92 3.10
N LEU A 348 8.59 15.90 2.46
CA LEU A 348 7.60 14.84 2.62
C LEU A 348 8.16 13.49 2.17
N LYS A 349 8.93 13.46 1.07
CA LYS A 349 9.63 12.26 0.60
C LYS A 349 10.65 11.77 1.64
N GLY A 350 11.41 12.69 2.25
CA GLY A 350 12.33 12.38 3.34
C GLY A 350 11.61 11.78 4.55
N PHE A 351 10.53 12.41 5.00
CA PHE A 351 9.69 11.93 6.09
C PHE A 351 9.10 10.53 5.81
N ASN A 352 8.55 10.33 4.61
CA ASN A 352 7.95 9.04 4.21
C ASN A 352 9.01 7.93 4.17
N ALA A 353 10.23 8.23 3.73
CA ALA A 353 11.33 7.26 3.74
C ALA A 353 11.72 6.85 5.18
N ASP A 354 11.78 7.82 6.10
CA ASP A 354 12.04 7.56 7.52
C ASP A 354 10.92 6.74 8.16
N LEU A 355 9.67 7.13 7.93
CA LEU A 355 8.50 6.40 8.42
C LEU A 355 8.48 4.97 7.88
N LYS A 356 8.65 4.77 6.57
CA LYS A 356 8.69 3.43 5.95
C LYS A 356 9.76 2.55 6.59
N ARG A 357 10.99 3.05 6.75
CA ARG A 357 12.09 2.29 7.36
C ARG A 357 11.80 1.89 8.81
N THR A 358 11.29 2.83 9.62
CA THR A 358 10.95 2.55 11.02
C THR A 358 9.83 1.53 11.14
N LEU A 359 8.76 1.67 10.35
CA LEU A 359 7.63 0.75 10.40
C LEU A 359 8.02 -0.67 9.98
N ILE A 360 8.82 -0.83 8.91
CA ILE A 360 9.27 -2.14 8.45
C ILE A 360 10.05 -2.88 9.56
N GLY A 361 10.98 -2.19 10.23
CA GLY A 361 11.74 -2.77 11.34
C GLY A 361 10.83 -3.20 12.49
N ALA A 362 10.00 -2.27 12.97
CA ALA A 362 9.09 -2.51 14.10
C ALA A 362 8.02 -3.58 13.80
N ASP A 363 7.52 -3.66 12.57
CA ASP A 363 6.59 -4.71 12.15
C ASP A 363 7.25 -6.10 12.20
N GLY A 364 8.51 -6.21 11.75
CA GLY A 364 9.24 -7.48 11.81
C GLY A 364 9.54 -7.93 13.24
N GLU A 365 9.95 -7.01 14.10
CA GLU A 365 10.16 -7.29 15.53
C GLU A 365 8.86 -7.73 16.21
N ARG A 366 7.73 -7.09 15.90
CA ARG A 366 6.41 -7.49 16.42
C ARG A 366 6.00 -8.90 15.98
N GLU A 367 6.18 -9.24 14.71
CA GLU A 367 5.87 -10.59 14.20
C GLU A 367 6.69 -11.67 14.92
N VAL A 368 8.00 -11.44 15.09
CA VAL A 368 8.87 -12.36 15.84
C VAL A 368 8.49 -12.42 17.32
N ALA A 369 8.15 -11.28 17.94
CA ALA A 369 7.70 -11.23 19.33
C ALA A 369 6.41 -12.04 19.53
N GLU A 370 5.44 -11.95 18.63
CA GLU A 370 4.20 -12.73 18.66
C GLU A 370 4.51 -14.24 18.61
N THR A 371 5.34 -14.65 17.65
CA THR A 371 5.80 -16.04 17.49
C THR A 371 6.51 -16.56 18.75
N LEU A 372 7.46 -15.78 19.31
CA LEU A 372 8.18 -16.14 20.53
C LEU A 372 7.27 -16.20 21.77
N ASN A 373 6.31 -15.28 21.88
CA ASN A 373 5.35 -15.27 22.98
C ASN A 373 4.46 -16.51 22.96
N ASP A 374 4.03 -16.95 21.78
CA ASP A 374 3.23 -18.17 21.65
C ASP A 374 4.04 -19.41 22.02
N PHE A 375 5.32 -19.48 21.61
CA PHE A 375 6.22 -20.54 22.06
C PHE A 375 6.44 -20.54 23.57
N ALA A 376 6.67 -19.37 24.18
CA ALA A 376 6.85 -19.25 25.62
C ALA A 376 5.58 -19.68 26.40
N LYS A 377 4.38 -19.31 25.91
CA LYS A 377 3.11 -19.76 26.49
C LYS A 377 2.95 -21.28 26.42
N LEU A 378 3.31 -21.89 25.29
CA LEU A 378 3.20 -23.34 25.09
C LEU A 378 4.23 -24.12 25.91
N ALA A 379 5.46 -23.61 26.05
CA ALA A 379 6.52 -24.26 26.81
C ALA A 379 6.32 -24.16 28.32
N GLY A 380 5.74 -23.05 28.79
CA GLY A 380 5.74 -22.67 30.21
C GLY A 380 6.87 -21.70 30.50
N ALA A 381 6.59 -20.71 31.35
CA ALA A 381 7.51 -19.62 31.61
C ALA A 381 8.82 -20.12 32.26
N ASP A 382 8.72 -21.11 33.15
CA ASP A 382 9.82 -21.84 33.79
C ASP A 382 10.81 -22.46 32.81
N LYS A 383 10.37 -22.83 31.60
CA LYS A 383 11.18 -23.55 30.61
C LYS A 383 11.68 -22.66 29.47
N MET A 384 11.10 -21.48 29.30
CA MET A 384 11.47 -20.55 28.25
C MET A 384 11.24 -19.10 28.71
N ARG A 385 12.30 -18.31 28.73
CA ARG A 385 12.27 -16.87 28.92
C ARG A 385 12.60 -16.17 27.61
N VAL A 386 11.85 -15.12 27.29
CA VAL A 386 12.09 -14.26 26.14
C VAL A 386 12.32 -12.85 26.68
N LEU A 387 13.49 -12.30 26.41
CA LEU A 387 13.86 -10.94 26.76
C LEU A 387 13.93 -10.11 25.48
N ALA A 388 13.18 -9.03 25.38
CA ALA A 388 13.18 -8.15 24.22
C ALA A 388 13.99 -6.88 24.48
N ASN A 389 14.64 -6.33 23.46
CA ASN A 389 15.36 -5.06 23.48
C ASN A 389 16.38 -4.96 24.64
N VAL A 390 17.14 -6.03 24.87
CA VAL A 390 18.15 -6.06 25.92
C VAL A 390 19.38 -5.33 25.43
N ARG A 391 19.71 -4.21 26.10
CA ARG A 391 20.90 -3.43 25.83
C ARG A 391 21.90 -3.58 26.97
N MET A 392 23.15 -3.89 26.68
CA MET A 392 24.21 -3.97 27.68
C MET A 392 25.46 -3.25 27.17
N GLU A 393 26.43 -3.03 28.05
CA GLU A 393 27.70 -2.37 27.71
C GLU A 393 28.90 -3.03 28.42
N PRO A 394 29.18 -4.32 28.15
CA PRO A 394 30.38 -4.96 28.68
C PRO A 394 31.62 -4.26 28.11
N ASP A 395 32.53 -3.85 29.00
CA ASP A 395 33.81 -3.22 28.67
C ASP A 395 33.70 -1.94 27.82
N GLY A 396 32.60 -1.18 27.97
CA GLY A 396 32.38 0.04 27.19
C GLY A 396 31.90 -0.19 25.76
N MET A 397 31.59 -1.44 25.38
CA MET A 397 31.03 -1.77 24.08
C MET A 397 29.51 -1.93 24.17
N SER A 398 28.76 -0.95 23.68
CA SER A 398 27.31 -1.04 23.68
C SER A 398 26.81 -2.08 22.67
N LEU A 399 25.99 -3.01 23.15
CA LEU A 399 25.34 -4.06 22.39
C LEU A 399 23.85 -4.10 22.73
N GLU A 400 23.02 -4.30 21.71
CA GLU A 400 21.57 -4.24 21.80
C GLU A 400 21.01 -5.38 20.98
N SER A 401 20.39 -6.35 21.67
CA SER A 401 19.80 -7.53 21.03
C SER A 401 18.30 -7.37 20.95
N ASP A 402 17.74 -7.60 19.76
CA ASP A 402 16.29 -7.51 19.52
C ASP A 402 15.56 -8.51 20.44
N PHE A 403 16.01 -9.77 20.45
CA PHE A 403 15.54 -10.77 21.41
C PHE A 403 16.66 -11.66 21.94
N ILE A 404 16.54 -12.06 23.20
CA ILE A 404 17.32 -13.13 23.82
C ILE A 404 16.34 -14.20 24.32
N VAL A 405 16.48 -15.42 23.84
CA VAL A 405 15.70 -16.59 24.26
C VAL A 405 16.55 -17.48 25.15
N ILE A 406 16.07 -17.77 26.35
CA ILE A 406 16.75 -18.62 27.33
C ILE A 406 15.85 -19.81 27.60
N CYS A 407 16.30 -21.01 27.29
CA CYS A 407 15.53 -22.23 27.48
C CYS A 407 16.44 -23.41 27.79
N GLN A 408 15.86 -24.60 28.00
CA GLN A 408 16.62 -25.82 28.32
C GLN A 408 17.70 -26.17 27.27
N HIS A 409 17.55 -25.71 26.02
CA HIS A 409 18.49 -25.94 24.91
C HIS A 409 19.64 -24.91 24.83
N GLY A 410 19.66 -23.91 25.72
CA GLY A 410 20.69 -22.89 25.81
C GLY A 410 20.16 -21.46 25.71
N VAL A 411 21.09 -20.53 25.47
CA VAL A 411 20.84 -19.09 25.26
C VAL A 411 20.95 -18.78 23.77
N PHE A 412 19.97 -18.09 23.21
CA PHE A 412 19.91 -17.73 21.80
C PHE A 412 19.70 -16.22 21.65
N ALA A 413 20.61 -15.55 20.96
CA ALA A 413 20.48 -14.16 20.57
C ALA A 413 19.88 -14.09 19.15
N LEU A 414 18.75 -13.40 19.03
CA LEU A 414 18.02 -13.26 17.78
C LEU A 414 18.19 -11.83 17.27
N GLU A 415 18.71 -11.71 16.06
CA GLU A 415 18.72 -10.46 15.28
C GLU A 415 17.62 -10.55 14.23
N VAL A 416 16.65 -9.63 14.29
CA VAL A 416 15.51 -9.62 13.40
C VAL A 416 15.80 -8.72 12.20
N LYS A 417 15.46 -9.22 11.02
CA LYS A 417 15.53 -8.47 9.77
C LYS A 417 14.20 -8.58 9.04
N ASN A 418 13.62 -7.42 8.77
CA ASN A 418 12.54 -7.27 7.83
C ASN A 418 13.01 -6.34 6.71
N LEU A 419 13.16 -6.88 5.51
CA LEU A 419 13.67 -6.11 4.36
C LEU A 419 12.54 -5.60 3.44
N GLY A 420 11.30 -5.55 3.96
CA GLY A 420 10.12 -5.11 3.21
C GLY A 420 9.57 -6.20 2.28
N SER A 421 8.36 -5.97 1.76
CA SER A 421 7.52 -7.01 1.14
C SER A 421 7.42 -6.95 -0.39
N THR A 422 8.34 -6.28 -1.09
CA THR A 422 8.19 -6.10 -2.55
C THR A 422 8.56 -7.31 -3.37
N GLY A 423 9.25 -8.30 -2.80
CA GLY A 423 9.67 -9.52 -3.52
C GLY A 423 10.47 -9.25 -4.80
N SER A 424 10.97 -8.02 -4.99
CA SER A 424 11.68 -7.57 -6.18
C SER A 424 13.12 -8.08 -6.22
N TYR A 425 13.54 -8.77 -5.17
CA TYR A 425 14.88 -9.32 -4.98
C TYR A 425 14.86 -10.53 -4.03
N ASN A 426 15.96 -11.27 -4.07
CA ASN A 426 16.35 -12.29 -3.10
C ASN A 426 17.56 -11.81 -2.29
N ILE A 427 17.73 -12.37 -1.11
CA ILE A 427 18.97 -12.24 -0.34
C ILE A 427 19.82 -13.48 -0.58
N THR A 428 21.07 -13.27 -0.97
CA THR A 428 22.09 -14.30 -1.01
C THR A 428 23.16 -13.97 0.02
N VAL A 429 23.47 -14.93 0.88
CA VAL A 429 24.60 -14.85 1.82
C VAL A 429 25.66 -15.84 1.37
N GLU A 430 26.81 -15.32 0.98
CA GLU A 430 27.93 -16.12 0.49
C GLU A 430 28.66 -16.84 1.63
N LYS A 431 29.51 -17.82 1.29
CA LYS A 431 30.28 -18.60 2.28
C LYS A 431 31.14 -17.75 3.21
N ASP A 432 31.64 -16.62 2.74
CA ASP A 432 32.44 -15.65 3.49
C ASP A 432 31.59 -14.69 4.35
N GLY A 433 30.26 -14.86 4.36
CA GLY A 433 29.34 -14.00 5.07
C GLY A 433 28.99 -12.70 4.34
N LEU A 434 29.33 -12.56 3.05
CA LEU A 434 28.91 -11.40 2.25
C LEU A 434 27.41 -11.46 1.92
N TRP A 435 26.68 -10.41 2.31
CA TRP A 435 25.25 -10.26 2.03
C TRP A 435 25.00 -9.51 0.72
N LYS A 436 24.24 -10.12 -0.19
CA LYS A 436 23.89 -9.57 -1.49
C LYS A 436 22.38 -9.46 -1.65
N LYS A 437 21.92 -8.29 -2.07
CA LYS A 437 20.58 -8.07 -2.63
C LYS A 437 20.62 -8.45 -4.10
N VAL A 438 20.07 -9.60 -4.48
CA VAL A 438 20.04 -10.10 -5.87
C VAL A 438 18.68 -9.79 -6.47
N MET A 439 18.64 -8.81 -7.37
CA MET A 439 17.42 -8.39 -8.06
C MET A 439 16.95 -9.48 -9.03
N LYS A 440 15.66 -9.46 -9.43
CA LYS A 440 15.10 -10.45 -10.38
C LYS A 440 15.84 -10.53 -11.72
N ASN A 441 16.48 -9.43 -12.15
CA ASN A 441 17.29 -9.34 -13.37
C ASN A 441 18.72 -9.92 -13.23
N GLY A 442 19.08 -10.47 -12.06
CA GLY A 442 20.42 -11.01 -11.79
C GLY A 442 21.46 -9.97 -11.36
N ARG A 443 21.20 -8.67 -11.50
CA ARG A 443 22.05 -7.63 -10.91
C ARG A 443 21.99 -7.73 -9.40
N TRP A 444 23.11 -7.46 -8.74
CA TRP A 444 23.18 -7.51 -7.30
C TRP A 444 23.87 -6.29 -6.72
N LYS A 445 23.53 -5.97 -5.47
CA LYS A 445 24.18 -4.94 -4.67
C LYS A 445 24.60 -5.52 -3.33
N GLN A 446 25.81 -5.22 -2.91
CA GLN A 446 26.28 -5.54 -1.56
C GLN A 446 25.45 -4.78 -0.53
N MET A 447 25.04 -5.46 0.53
CA MET A 447 24.45 -4.78 1.69
C MET A 447 25.57 -4.09 2.49
N PRO A 448 25.39 -2.81 2.87
CA PRO A 448 26.45 -1.99 3.45
C PRO A 448 26.95 -2.50 4.82
N ASP A 449 26.09 -3.19 5.57
CA ASP A 449 26.42 -3.69 6.91
C ASP A 449 26.50 -5.22 6.93
N SER A 450 27.54 -5.75 7.60
CA SER A 450 27.65 -7.17 7.90
C SER A 450 26.78 -7.51 9.10
N ILE A 451 25.57 -8.01 8.82
CA ILE A 451 24.61 -8.47 9.83
C ILE A 451 25.24 -9.59 10.67
N SER A 452 25.99 -10.49 10.03
CA SER A 452 26.72 -11.57 10.72
C SER A 452 27.70 -11.04 11.77
N ARG A 453 28.51 -10.02 11.44
CA ARG A 453 29.46 -9.41 12.39
C ARG A 453 28.77 -8.66 13.53
N GLN A 454 27.60 -8.06 13.26
CA GLN A 454 26.81 -7.46 14.33
C GLN A 454 26.34 -8.52 15.32
N ASN A 455 25.81 -9.63 14.81
CA ASN A 455 25.28 -10.71 15.64
C ASN A 455 26.39 -11.40 16.46
N GLU A 456 27.56 -11.66 15.88
CA GLU A 456 28.71 -12.22 16.60
C GLU A 456 29.16 -11.36 17.79
N ARG A 457 29.16 -10.03 17.63
CA ARG A 457 29.46 -9.11 18.75
C ARG A 457 28.41 -9.20 19.86
N HIS A 458 27.13 -9.36 19.51
CA HIS A 458 26.07 -9.55 20.51
C HIS A 458 26.29 -10.84 21.29
N LEU A 459 26.65 -11.94 20.63
CA LEU A 459 26.95 -13.22 21.29
C LEU A 459 28.07 -13.08 22.31
N ILE A 460 29.23 -12.57 21.91
CA ILE A 460 30.40 -12.41 22.79
C ILE A 460 30.03 -11.56 24.00
N GLY A 461 29.27 -10.48 23.78
CA GLY A 461 28.78 -9.62 24.87
C GLY A 461 27.89 -10.35 25.86
N ILE A 462 26.89 -11.09 25.36
CA ILE A 462 25.95 -11.87 26.19
C ILE A 462 26.69 -12.93 26.98
N GLU A 463 27.55 -13.72 26.34
CA GLU A 463 28.34 -14.76 26.99
C GLU A 463 29.23 -14.18 28.10
N ARG A 464 29.87 -13.04 27.83
CA ARG A 464 30.76 -12.40 28.80
C ARG A 464 30.00 -11.93 30.02
N VAL A 465 28.83 -11.30 29.85
CA VAL A 465 27.99 -10.85 30.96
C VAL A 465 27.55 -12.04 31.82
N ILE A 466 26.99 -13.07 31.19
CA ILE A 466 26.47 -14.27 31.89
C ILE A 466 27.59 -14.94 32.69
N ASN A 467 28.69 -15.29 32.01
CA ASN A 467 29.73 -16.11 32.63
C ASN A 467 30.54 -15.34 33.68
N THR A 468 30.70 -14.02 33.53
CA THR A 468 31.33 -13.18 34.57
C THR A 468 30.47 -13.13 35.82
N LYS A 469 29.15 -12.98 35.69
CA LYS A 469 28.23 -12.86 36.83
C LYS A 469 27.99 -14.19 37.54
N LEU A 470 28.01 -15.30 36.81
CA LEU A 470 27.96 -16.65 37.36
C LEU A 470 29.32 -17.16 37.87
N ASN A 471 30.40 -16.40 37.66
CA ASN A 471 31.77 -16.81 37.97
C ASN A 471 32.13 -18.20 37.37
N ASN A 472 31.68 -18.44 36.13
CA ASN A 472 31.93 -19.68 35.42
C ASN A 472 33.40 -19.75 34.96
N SER A 473 34.00 -20.93 35.09
CA SER A 473 35.28 -21.23 34.45
C SER A 473 35.08 -21.51 32.95
N SER A 474 36.19 -21.60 32.20
CA SER A 474 36.16 -22.04 30.80
C SER A 474 35.54 -23.44 30.61
N GLU A 475 35.59 -24.30 31.62
CA GLU A 475 35.00 -25.65 31.59
C GLU A 475 33.47 -25.65 31.78
N HIS A 476 32.93 -24.60 32.40
CA HIS A 476 31.50 -24.41 32.65
C HIS A 476 30.94 -23.21 31.87
N TRP A 477 31.60 -22.86 30.77
CA TRP A 477 31.22 -21.71 29.96
C TRP A 477 29.85 -21.95 29.30
N ILE A 478 28.92 -21.02 29.56
CA ILE A 478 27.61 -21.01 28.91
C ILE A 478 27.75 -20.22 27.60
N SER A 479 27.79 -20.94 26.48
CA SER A 479 27.79 -20.34 25.15
C SER A 479 26.39 -19.90 24.71
N ALA A 480 26.33 -18.74 24.06
CA ALA A 480 25.14 -18.24 23.38
C ALA A 480 25.20 -18.61 21.89
N LYS A 481 24.03 -18.75 21.27
CA LYS A 481 23.90 -19.12 19.85
C LYS A 481 23.21 -18.00 19.08
N SER A 482 23.64 -17.83 17.85
CA SER A 482 23.19 -16.75 16.96
C SER A 482 22.09 -17.22 16.05
N LEU A 483 20.97 -16.50 16.01
CA LEU A 483 19.93 -16.69 15.02
C LEU A 483 19.67 -15.37 14.30
N ILE A 484 19.73 -15.37 12.98
CA ILE A 484 19.28 -14.24 12.16
C ILE A 484 17.90 -14.59 11.63
N VAL A 485 16.89 -13.85 12.07
CA VAL A 485 15.49 -14.17 11.80
C VAL A 485 14.93 -13.20 10.77
N PHE A 486 14.43 -13.76 9.67
CA PHE A 486 13.73 -13.01 8.64
C PHE A 486 12.22 -13.02 8.89
N ALA A 487 11.69 -11.89 9.34
CA ALA A 487 10.27 -11.66 9.61
C ALA A 487 9.49 -11.24 8.35
N ASN A 488 9.77 -11.87 7.21
CA ASN A 488 8.95 -11.71 6.03
C ASN A 488 8.91 -13.03 5.27
N ALA A 489 7.81 -13.34 4.59
CA ALA A 489 7.72 -14.53 3.76
C ALA A 489 8.13 -14.28 2.29
N VAL A 490 8.23 -13.01 1.89
CA VAL A 490 8.26 -12.63 0.46
C VAL A 490 9.65 -12.68 -0.15
N VAL A 491 10.69 -12.26 0.59
CA VAL A 491 12.06 -12.15 0.04
C VAL A 491 12.71 -13.53 0.11
N GLY A 492 13.04 -14.15 -1.03
CA GLY A 492 13.72 -15.45 -1.03
C GLY A 492 15.13 -15.36 -0.44
N ILE A 493 15.54 -16.38 0.31
CA ILE A 493 16.84 -16.43 1.00
C ILE A 493 17.64 -17.60 0.46
N ARG A 494 18.89 -17.35 0.07
CA ARG A 494 19.90 -18.36 -0.25
C ARG A 494 21.07 -18.19 0.69
N ASN A 495 21.23 -19.09 1.63
CA ASN A 495 22.32 -19.04 2.60
C ASN A 495 23.36 -20.11 2.28
N TYR A 496 24.56 -19.66 1.93
CA TYR A 496 25.73 -20.51 1.72
C TYR A 496 26.75 -20.37 2.87
N SER A 497 26.48 -19.52 3.86
CA SER A 497 27.34 -19.33 5.04
C SER A 497 26.98 -20.31 6.16
N ASP A 498 27.86 -20.39 7.16
CA ASP A 498 27.62 -21.15 8.39
C ASP A 498 26.71 -20.40 9.40
N ASN A 499 26.36 -19.14 9.11
CA ASN A 499 25.43 -18.39 9.96
C ASN A 499 24.04 -19.01 9.87
N VAL A 500 23.33 -19.09 10.99
CA VAL A 500 21.96 -19.60 11.03
C VAL A 500 20.99 -18.50 10.64
N ILE A 501 20.47 -18.58 9.41
CA ILE A 501 19.51 -17.62 8.85
C ILE A 501 18.21 -18.35 8.57
N ILE A 502 17.16 -17.99 9.29
CA ILE A 502 15.89 -18.70 9.28
C ILE A 502 14.70 -17.74 9.20
N ARG A 503 13.52 -18.28 8.93
CA ARG A 503 12.25 -17.57 9.12
C ARG A 503 11.83 -17.66 10.59
N ASP A 504 10.96 -16.75 10.99
CA ASP A 504 10.35 -16.75 12.32
C ASP A 504 9.65 -18.08 12.65
N SER A 505 8.97 -18.69 11.67
CA SER A 505 8.32 -20.00 11.84
C SER A 505 9.27 -21.15 12.19
N GLU A 506 10.56 -21.03 11.88
CA GLU A 506 11.56 -22.08 12.09
C GLU A 506 12.38 -21.91 13.38
N ILE A 507 12.13 -20.84 14.16
CA ILE A 507 12.89 -20.52 15.37
C ILE A 507 12.96 -21.74 16.32
N MET A 508 11.82 -22.35 16.64
CA MET A 508 11.79 -23.48 17.57
C MET A 508 12.38 -24.77 16.99
N THR A 509 12.22 -24.99 15.68
CA THR A 509 12.86 -26.12 15.00
C THR A 509 14.38 -26.04 15.17
N GLU A 510 14.94 -24.86 14.98
CA GLU A 510 16.37 -24.62 15.10
C GLU A 510 16.85 -24.75 16.55
N ILE A 511 16.18 -24.10 17.50
CA ILE A 511 16.50 -24.18 18.93
C ILE A 511 16.58 -25.64 19.41
N ARG A 512 15.63 -26.49 18.98
CA ARG A 512 15.53 -27.90 19.39
C ARG A 512 16.60 -28.81 18.80
N LYS A 513 17.37 -28.39 17.80
CA LYS A 513 18.52 -29.16 17.28
C LYS A 513 19.64 -29.26 18.31
N HIS A 514 19.67 -28.36 19.30
CA HIS A 514 20.68 -28.34 20.33
C HIS A 514 20.32 -29.28 21.50
N PRO A 515 21.32 -29.89 22.17
CA PRO A 515 21.08 -30.72 23.33
C PRO A 515 20.51 -29.89 24.49
N ILE A 516 19.80 -30.56 25.40
CA ILE A 516 19.38 -29.96 26.67
C ILE A 516 20.64 -29.74 27.52
N CYS A 517 20.89 -28.49 27.92
CA CYS A 517 22.08 -28.09 28.67
C CYS A 517 21.79 -27.14 29.85
N LEU A 518 20.57 -26.60 29.97
CA LEU A 518 20.17 -25.72 31.07
C LEU A 518 18.98 -26.30 31.82
N ASN A 519 19.00 -26.20 33.15
CA ASN A 519 17.85 -26.48 34.00
C ASN A 519 17.02 -25.21 34.30
N GLU A 520 15.84 -25.37 34.90
CA GLU A 520 14.91 -24.27 35.19
C GLU A 520 15.52 -23.18 36.09
N GLN A 521 16.36 -23.56 37.06
CA GLN A 521 17.05 -22.62 37.94
C GLN A 521 18.06 -21.76 37.14
N GLN A 522 18.87 -22.39 36.29
CA GLN A 522 19.82 -21.69 35.42
C GLN A 522 19.11 -20.77 34.43
N ILE A 523 17.97 -21.20 33.87
CA ILE A 523 17.16 -20.37 32.97
C ILE A 523 16.69 -19.10 33.69
N ALA A 524 16.19 -19.22 34.92
CA ALA A 524 15.75 -18.09 35.73
C ALA A 524 16.93 -17.16 36.08
N GLU A 525 18.03 -17.71 36.57
CA GLU A 525 19.22 -16.95 37.00
C GLU A 525 19.85 -16.17 35.85
N ILE A 526 19.99 -16.79 34.67
CA ILE A 526 20.51 -16.10 33.47
C ILE A 526 19.58 -14.95 33.05
N ALA A 527 18.27 -15.17 33.11
CA ALA A 527 17.30 -14.14 32.75
C ALA A 527 17.38 -12.94 33.70
N GLU A 528 17.48 -13.20 35.00
CA GLU A 528 17.64 -12.16 36.03
C GLU A 528 18.94 -11.38 35.85
N ILE A 529 20.06 -12.05 35.57
CA ILE A 529 21.35 -11.39 35.28
C ILE A 529 21.22 -10.44 34.09
N LEU A 530 20.70 -10.93 32.97
CA LEU A 530 20.60 -10.13 31.75
C LEU A 530 19.63 -8.95 31.90
N GLN A 531 18.54 -9.13 32.64
CA GLN A 531 17.62 -8.04 32.96
C GLN A 531 18.26 -7.00 33.90
N ALA A 532 19.01 -7.43 34.92
CA ALA A 532 19.68 -6.55 35.87
C ALA A 532 20.80 -5.72 35.22
N GLU A 533 21.51 -6.29 34.26
CA GLU A 533 22.56 -5.60 33.50
C GLU A 533 22.01 -4.81 32.31
N SER A 534 20.70 -4.89 32.05
CA SER A 534 20.08 -4.17 30.92
C SER A 534 20.05 -2.67 31.17
N LEU A 535 20.66 -1.93 30.25
CA LEU A 535 20.62 -0.49 30.16
C LEU A 535 19.35 -0.01 29.47
N PRO A 536 18.96 1.27 29.66
CA PRO A 536 17.88 1.86 28.89
C PRO A 536 18.15 1.81 27.38
N ALA A 537 17.09 1.59 26.59
CA ALA A 537 17.14 1.55 25.14
C ALA A 537 17.93 2.72 24.54
N LYS A 538 18.70 2.42 23.48
CA LYS A 538 19.56 3.44 22.85
C LYS A 538 18.70 4.52 22.21
N LYS A 539 19.15 5.76 22.31
CA LYS A 539 18.56 6.89 21.60
C LYS A 539 19.30 7.11 20.29
N TYR A 540 18.55 7.26 19.21
CA TYR A 540 19.05 7.52 17.87
C TYR A 540 18.68 8.92 17.42
N LYS A 541 19.56 9.49 16.60
CA LYS A 541 19.34 10.76 15.93
C LYS A 541 18.22 10.61 14.90
N ILE A 542 17.21 11.47 14.96
CA ILE A 542 16.18 11.62 13.92
C ILE A 542 15.99 13.10 13.58
N GLU A 543 15.54 13.38 12.36
CA GLU A 543 15.12 14.71 11.96
C GLU A 543 13.85 15.13 12.72
N ASN A 544 13.77 16.40 13.13
CA ASN A 544 12.53 16.95 13.67
C ASN A 544 11.57 17.33 12.52
N TRP A 545 10.91 16.32 11.97
CA TRP A 545 9.94 16.49 10.90
C TRP A 545 8.77 17.42 11.26
N MET A 546 8.44 17.57 12.55
CA MET A 546 7.44 18.52 13.01
C MET A 546 7.83 19.97 12.69
N THR A 547 9.05 20.39 13.03
CA THR A 547 9.52 21.77 12.75
C THR A 547 9.83 21.97 11.28
N LYS A 548 10.20 20.90 10.57
CA LYS A 548 10.59 20.96 9.16
C LYS A 548 9.40 20.99 8.21
N LEU A 549 8.40 20.15 8.43
CA LEU A 549 7.34 19.88 7.46
C LEU A 549 6.05 20.66 7.76
N VAL A 550 5.66 20.77 9.05
CA VAL A 550 4.37 21.37 9.44
C VAL A 550 4.28 22.86 9.10
N PRO A 551 5.28 23.71 9.41
CA PRO A 551 5.19 25.13 9.07
C PRO A 551 5.09 25.37 7.55
N ILE A 552 5.78 24.57 6.75
CA ILE A 552 5.74 24.64 5.28
C ILE A 552 4.37 24.24 4.78
N HIS A 553 3.80 23.14 5.29
CA HIS A 553 2.46 22.68 4.93
C HIS A 553 1.39 23.73 5.24
N LEU A 554 1.42 24.33 6.44
CA LEU A 554 0.46 25.35 6.85
C LEU A 554 0.54 26.60 5.98
N GLU A 555 1.76 27.06 5.68
CA GLU A 555 1.96 28.19 4.76
C GLU A 555 1.44 27.85 3.35
N LEU A 556 1.75 26.67 2.83
CA LEU A 556 1.29 26.22 1.52
C LEU A 556 -0.24 26.11 1.47
N ALA A 557 -0.89 25.58 2.51
CA ALA A 557 -2.34 25.51 2.63
C ALA A 557 -2.99 26.90 2.63
N GLN A 558 -2.43 27.84 3.41
CA GLN A 558 -2.91 29.22 3.46
C GLN A 558 -2.75 29.92 2.10
N ARG A 559 -1.60 29.78 1.46
CA ARG A 559 -1.31 30.39 0.15
C ARG A 559 -2.19 29.84 -0.96
N THR A 560 -2.40 28.52 -1.00
CA THR A 560 -3.31 27.90 -1.96
C THR A 560 -4.76 28.33 -1.71
N GLN A 561 -5.17 28.52 -0.45
CA GLN A 561 -6.47 29.09 -0.10
C GLN A 561 -6.65 30.53 -0.59
N GLU A 562 -5.60 31.36 -0.53
CA GLU A 562 -5.62 32.74 -1.04
C GLU A 562 -5.65 32.80 -2.58
N LEU A 563 -4.95 31.89 -3.24
CA LEU A 563 -4.88 31.79 -4.70
C LEU A 563 -6.11 31.15 -5.33
N TYR A 564 -6.81 30.27 -4.62
CA TYR A 564 -7.90 29.47 -5.16
C TYR A 564 -8.99 30.29 -5.89
N PRO A 565 -9.49 31.43 -5.36
CA PRO A 565 -10.48 32.24 -6.06
C PRO A 565 -10.05 32.74 -7.45
N TYR A 566 -8.74 32.92 -7.68
CA TYR A 566 -8.17 33.36 -8.95
C TYR A 566 -7.99 32.22 -9.96
N LEU A 567 -8.00 30.97 -9.46
CA LEU A 567 -7.75 29.75 -10.24
C LEU A 567 -9.00 28.89 -10.40
N GLN A 568 -10.05 29.15 -9.62
CA GLN A 568 -11.23 28.29 -9.49
C GLN A 568 -11.85 27.97 -10.84
N ASP A 569 -12.17 28.98 -11.65
CA ASP A 569 -12.81 28.77 -12.95
C ASP A 569 -11.95 27.90 -13.89
N TYR A 570 -10.63 28.09 -13.90
CA TYR A 570 -9.71 27.29 -14.72
C TYR A 570 -9.62 25.84 -14.23
N ILE A 571 -9.60 25.64 -12.91
CA ILE A 571 -9.60 24.31 -12.28
C ILE A 571 -10.91 23.59 -12.59
N ASP A 572 -12.04 24.27 -12.50
CA ASP A 572 -13.37 23.71 -12.74
C ASP A 572 -13.54 23.32 -14.22
N ILE A 573 -13.08 24.16 -15.16
CA ILE A 573 -13.04 23.85 -16.60
C ILE A 573 -12.24 22.56 -16.84
N MET A 574 -11.02 22.49 -16.31
CA MET A 574 -10.15 21.33 -16.53
C MET A 574 -10.67 20.07 -15.86
N THR A 575 -11.26 20.19 -14.68
CA THR A 575 -11.90 19.06 -13.99
C THR A 575 -13.07 18.52 -14.80
N ALA A 576 -13.91 19.40 -15.37
CA ALA A 576 -15.02 19.01 -16.24
C ALA A 576 -14.54 18.29 -17.51
N ILE A 577 -13.52 18.83 -18.18
CA ILE A 577 -12.89 18.24 -19.37
C ILE A 577 -12.37 16.83 -19.04
N ASN A 578 -11.63 16.71 -17.95
CA ASN A 578 -11.00 15.47 -17.55
C ASN A 578 -12.03 14.39 -17.15
N TYR A 579 -13.05 14.74 -16.36
CA TYR A 579 -14.14 13.84 -15.99
C TYR A 579 -14.88 13.31 -17.23
N LYS A 580 -15.20 14.19 -18.18
CA LYS A 580 -15.98 13.81 -19.36
C LYS A 580 -15.18 13.01 -20.38
N MET A 581 -13.89 13.30 -20.53
CA MET A 581 -13.03 12.58 -21.47
C MET A 581 -12.43 11.30 -20.89
N ASN A 582 -12.62 11.04 -19.60
CA ASN A 582 -12.04 9.91 -18.88
C ASN A 582 -10.52 9.83 -19.12
N LEU A 583 -9.82 10.98 -19.04
CA LEU A 583 -8.38 11.04 -19.34
C LEU A 583 -7.52 10.29 -18.31
N GLY A 584 -8.12 9.80 -17.22
CA GLY A 584 -7.38 9.16 -16.13
C GLY A 584 -6.47 10.12 -15.36
N VAL A 585 -6.44 11.40 -15.73
CA VAL A 585 -5.85 12.46 -14.91
C VAL A 585 -6.80 12.62 -13.73
N SER A 586 -6.31 12.70 -12.49
CA SER A 586 -7.15 13.11 -11.37
C SER A 586 -6.93 14.62 -11.17
N LEU A 587 -7.87 15.43 -11.63
CA LEU A 587 -7.96 16.85 -11.23
C LEU A 587 -8.89 16.95 -10.00
N PRO A 588 -8.67 17.93 -9.12
CA PRO A 588 -8.28 17.70 -7.73
C PRO A 588 -9.44 17.24 -6.85
N ASP A 589 -9.53 15.94 -6.62
CA ASP A 589 -9.84 15.47 -5.28
C ASP A 589 -8.48 15.21 -4.62
N TYR A 590 -8.02 16.16 -3.79
CA TYR A 590 -6.97 15.87 -2.83
C TYR A 590 -7.59 14.96 -1.76
N GLN A 591 -7.70 13.68 -2.07
CA GLN A 591 -7.34 12.74 -1.02
C GLN A 591 -5.85 13.00 -0.84
N VAL A 592 -5.42 13.29 0.40
CA VAL A 592 -4.08 12.85 0.82
C VAL A 592 -4.03 11.47 0.21
N ALA A 593 -3.19 11.27 -0.80
CA ALA A 593 -2.94 9.92 -1.17
C ALA A 593 -2.42 9.37 0.16
N GLU A 594 -3.26 8.61 0.86
CA GLU A 594 -2.85 7.29 1.19
C GLU A 594 -2.35 6.72 -0.17
N GLU A 595 -1.15 7.13 -0.61
CA GLU A 595 -0.03 6.23 -0.54
C GLU A 595 -0.24 5.55 0.82
N SER A 596 -1.14 4.54 0.82
CA SER A 596 -0.85 3.29 1.46
C SER A 596 0.62 3.20 1.18
N ILE A 597 1.44 3.37 2.21
CA ILE A 597 2.87 3.14 2.14
C ILE A 597 2.92 1.67 1.81
N SER A 598 2.65 1.41 0.54
CA SER A 598 2.49 0.13 -0.04
C SER A 598 3.94 -0.17 -0.11
N LEU A 599 4.33 -1.13 0.71
CA LEU A 599 5.69 -1.59 0.71
C LEU A 599 6.15 -1.81 -0.75
N ALA A 600 5.22 -2.11 -1.68
CA ALA A 600 5.30 -2.11 -3.14
C ALA A 600 5.78 -0.85 -3.89
N ASP A 601 6.10 0.30 -3.28
CA ASP A 601 6.64 1.47 -4.03
C ASP A 601 7.98 1.20 -4.74
N ASP A 602 8.63 0.07 -4.46
CA ASP A 602 9.77 -0.43 -5.23
C ASP A 602 9.36 -0.93 -6.64
N GLU A 603 8.06 -1.07 -6.94
CA GLU A 603 7.54 -1.46 -8.27
C GLU A 603 7.84 -0.37 -9.32
N ARG A 604 7.86 0.91 -8.95
CA ARG A 604 8.27 2.00 -9.87
C ARG A 604 9.77 2.01 -10.14
N GLU A 605 10.58 1.72 -9.11
CA GLU A 605 12.03 1.53 -9.28
C GLU A 605 12.31 0.26 -10.12
N TYR A 606 11.51 -0.79 -9.93
CA TYR A 606 11.48 -1.98 -10.78
C TYR A 606 11.13 -1.64 -12.23
N GLN A 607 10.05 -0.91 -12.50
CA GLN A 607 9.68 -0.52 -13.86
C GLN A 607 10.77 0.31 -14.53
N LYS A 608 11.35 1.29 -13.82
CA LYS A 608 12.52 2.04 -14.32
C LYS A 608 13.69 1.12 -14.68
N SER A 609 14.02 0.18 -13.79
CA SER A 609 15.11 -0.78 -14.04
C SER A 609 14.83 -1.71 -15.22
N VAL A 610 13.56 -2.13 -15.42
CA VAL A 610 13.17 -2.98 -16.55
C VAL A 610 13.31 -2.22 -17.86
N THR A 611 12.86 -0.96 -17.94
CA THR A 611 13.08 -0.12 -19.12
C THR A 611 14.57 0.15 -19.40
N GLU A 612 15.38 0.42 -18.37
CA GLU A 612 16.82 0.60 -18.53
C GLU A 612 17.52 -0.68 -19.04
N ILE A 613 17.07 -1.85 -18.61
CA ILE A 613 17.61 -3.15 -19.06
C ILE A 613 17.17 -3.47 -20.48
N ALA A 614 15.91 -3.19 -20.84
CA ALA A 614 15.45 -3.35 -22.21
C ALA A 614 16.28 -2.47 -23.16
N MET A 615 16.62 -1.25 -22.74
CA MET A 615 17.52 -0.37 -23.48
C MET A 615 18.95 -0.91 -23.56
N GLU A 616 19.50 -1.44 -22.46
CA GLU A 616 20.87 -2.00 -22.45
C GLU A 616 20.98 -3.30 -23.27
N GLN A 617 20.00 -4.20 -23.19
CA GLN A 617 19.93 -5.43 -23.97
C GLN A 617 19.82 -5.13 -25.47
N LYS A 618 18.97 -4.16 -25.83
CA LYS A 618 18.88 -3.68 -27.21
C LYS A 618 20.22 -3.14 -27.70
N ALA A 619 20.90 -2.32 -26.89
CA ALA A 619 22.22 -1.79 -27.22
C ALA A 619 23.32 -2.87 -27.30
N GLU A 620 23.22 -3.95 -26.52
CA GLU A 620 24.14 -5.10 -26.62
C GLU A 620 23.87 -5.96 -27.85
N GLU A 621 22.61 -6.15 -28.22
CA GLU A 621 22.22 -6.85 -29.44
C GLU A 621 22.63 -6.08 -30.70
N GLU A 622 22.47 -4.75 -30.70
CA GLU A 622 23.00 -3.87 -31.75
C GLU A 622 24.54 -4.01 -31.87
N ARG A 623 25.28 -3.95 -30.76
CA ARG A 623 26.75 -4.17 -30.76
C ARG A 623 27.14 -5.56 -31.29
N ARG A 624 26.34 -6.59 -31.01
CA ARG A 624 26.58 -7.96 -31.51
C ARG A 624 26.32 -8.06 -33.00
N GLN A 625 25.26 -7.42 -33.51
CA GLN A 625 24.98 -7.35 -34.94
C GLN A 625 26.07 -6.59 -35.70
N GLU A 626 26.56 -5.47 -35.17
CA GLU A 626 27.69 -4.72 -35.73
C GLU A 626 28.99 -5.54 -35.74
N ALA A 627 29.24 -6.37 -34.72
CA ALA A 627 30.39 -7.26 -34.70
C ALA A 627 30.29 -8.35 -35.79
N ILE A 628 29.12 -9.00 -35.91
CA ILE A 628 28.86 -10.00 -36.96
C ILE A 628 29.00 -9.39 -38.35
N GLN A 629 28.50 -8.16 -38.55
CA GLN A 629 28.62 -7.46 -39.82
C GLN A 629 30.08 -7.14 -40.17
N ARG A 630 30.87 -6.68 -39.19
CA ARG A 630 32.32 -6.44 -39.39
C ARG A 630 33.07 -7.72 -39.76
N ASP A 631 32.76 -8.84 -39.10
CA ASP A 631 33.37 -10.14 -39.42
C ASP A 631 32.99 -10.61 -40.82
N HIS A 632 31.74 -10.39 -41.24
CA HIS A 632 31.27 -10.71 -42.59
C HIS A 632 31.94 -9.84 -43.67
N GLU A 633 32.05 -8.53 -43.44
CA GLU A 633 32.76 -7.60 -44.33
C GLU A 633 34.25 -7.95 -44.44
N ALA A 634 34.89 -8.35 -43.33
CA ALA A 634 36.27 -8.82 -43.33
C ALA A 634 36.44 -10.12 -44.14
N ALA A 635 35.53 -11.07 -44.00
CA ALA A 635 35.53 -12.31 -44.77
C ALA A 635 35.35 -12.06 -46.28
N GLN A 636 34.43 -11.15 -46.65
CA GLN A 636 34.24 -10.75 -48.04
C GLN A 636 35.49 -10.11 -48.64
N ARG A 637 36.16 -9.21 -47.91
CA ARG A 637 37.43 -8.62 -48.38
C ARG A 637 38.53 -9.65 -48.60
N ILE A 638 38.62 -10.66 -47.73
CA ILE A 638 39.58 -11.76 -47.91
C ILE A 638 39.25 -12.58 -49.17
N GLU A 639 37.97 -12.85 -49.42
CA GLU A 639 37.55 -13.62 -50.59
C GLU A 639 37.72 -12.83 -51.90
N GLU A 640 37.39 -11.54 -51.91
CA GLU A 640 37.68 -10.63 -53.02
C GLU A 640 39.17 -10.56 -53.30
N SER A 641 40.00 -10.47 -52.25
CA SER A 641 41.47 -10.48 -52.39
C SER A 641 41.98 -11.79 -52.99
N ARG A 642 41.40 -12.94 -52.59
CA ARG A 642 41.72 -14.25 -53.18
C ARG A 642 41.29 -14.37 -54.64
N ARG A 643 40.11 -13.83 -55.01
CA ARG A 643 39.64 -13.83 -56.39
C ARG A 643 40.48 -12.92 -57.28
N ALA A 644 40.86 -11.75 -56.77
CA ALA A 644 41.78 -10.84 -57.46
C ALA A 644 43.15 -11.50 -57.67
N GLN A 645 43.68 -12.18 -56.66
CA GLN A 645 44.92 -12.94 -56.78
C GLN A 645 44.81 -14.08 -57.81
N ALA A 646 43.73 -14.86 -57.77
CA ALA A 646 43.51 -15.95 -58.71
C ALA A 646 43.37 -15.46 -60.17
N ALA A 647 42.67 -14.34 -60.37
CA ALA A 647 42.57 -13.71 -61.69
C ALA A 647 43.93 -13.21 -62.20
N TYR A 648 44.73 -12.60 -61.31
CA TYR A 648 46.10 -12.20 -61.62
C TYR A 648 47.00 -13.39 -61.98
N ASP A 649 46.87 -14.49 -61.23
CA ASP A 649 47.63 -15.72 -61.49
C ASP A 649 47.25 -16.34 -62.84
N ASP A 650 45.96 -16.32 -63.22
CA ASP A 650 45.47 -16.83 -64.50
C ASP A 650 45.93 -16.02 -65.71
N GLU A 651 46.15 -14.71 -65.57
CA GLU A 651 46.63 -13.83 -66.65
C GLU A 651 48.15 -13.87 -66.84
N MET A 652 48.93 -14.33 -65.85
CA MET A 652 50.39 -14.46 -66.00
C MET A 652 50.76 -15.54 -67.02
N SER A 653 51.61 -15.17 -67.98
CA SER A 653 52.20 -16.15 -68.91
C SER A 653 53.03 -17.19 -68.14
N PRO A 654 53.21 -18.42 -68.69
CA PRO A 654 54.09 -19.42 -68.09
C PRO A 654 55.51 -18.91 -67.83
N GLU A 655 56.03 -18.00 -68.66
CA GLU A 655 57.31 -17.34 -68.43
C GLU A 655 57.26 -16.39 -67.23
N GLU A 656 56.21 -15.57 -67.10
CA GLU A 656 56.05 -14.63 -65.98
C GLU A 656 55.88 -15.35 -64.63
N ARG A 657 55.17 -16.48 -64.61
CA ARG A 657 55.07 -17.35 -63.41
C ARG A 657 56.43 -17.94 -63.02
N TYR A 658 57.26 -18.28 -64.01
CA TYR A 658 58.60 -18.80 -63.76
C TYR A 658 59.52 -17.71 -63.19
N PHE A 659 59.47 -16.49 -63.72
CA PHE A 659 60.25 -15.35 -63.22
C PHE A 659 59.82 -14.89 -61.82
N SER A 660 58.52 -14.89 -61.52
CA SER A 660 58.03 -14.52 -60.19
C SER A 660 58.38 -15.57 -59.13
N PHE A 661 58.35 -16.86 -59.48
CA PHE A 661 58.77 -17.95 -58.61
C PHE A 661 60.30 -17.96 -58.36
N ASP A 662 61.11 -17.75 -59.40
CA ASP A 662 62.57 -17.68 -59.26
C ASP A 662 63.01 -16.47 -58.43
N ALA A 663 62.34 -15.32 -58.57
CA ALA A 663 62.56 -14.13 -57.73
C ALA A 663 62.14 -14.38 -56.26
N TYR A 664 61.00 -15.03 -56.03
CA TYR A 664 60.55 -15.44 -54.69
C TYR A 664 61.56 -16.39 -54.02
N MET A 665 62.03 -17.41 -54.73
CA MET A 665 63.00 -18.39 -54.23
C MET A 665 64.38 -17.78 -53.94
N LYS A 666 64.73 -16.67 -54.62
CA LYS A 666 65.97 -15.92 -54.37
C LYS A 666 65.83 -14.84 -53.29
N GLY A 667 64.64 -14.65 -52.73
CA GLY A 667 64.38 -13.59 -51.74
C GLY A 667 64.48 -12.18 -52.33
N GLU A 668 64.43 -12.05 -53.66
CA GLU A 668 64.47 -10.77 -54.34
C GLU A 668 63.05 -10.22 -54.42
N THR A 669 62.67 -9.35 -53.47
CA THR A 669 61.43 -8.59 -53.56
C THR A 669 61.53 -7.61 -54.73
N HIS A 670 61.13 -8.03 -55.93
CA HIS A 670 60.83 -7.10 -57.01
C HIS A 670 59.52 -6.39 -56.63
N ASN A 671 59.66 -5.15 -56.16
CA ASN A 671 58.55 -4.20 -56.15
C ASN A 671 58.16 -3.96 -57.62
N ILE A 672 57.26 -4.79 -58.15
CA ILE A 672 56.54 -4.50 -59.39
C ILE A 672 55.57 -3.37 -59.04
N TYR A 673 56.13 -2.16 -58.95
CA TYR A 673 55.32 -0.97 -59.15
C TYR A 673 54.79 -1.07 -60.57
N TYR A 674 53.49 -1.29 -60.68
CA TYR A 674 52.69 -0.71 -61.75
C TYR A 674 53.03 0.79 -61.82
N GLN A 675 54.01 1.14 -62.65
CA GLN A 675 54.05 2.46 -63.27
C GLN A 675 53.04 2.42 -64.40
N ASP A 676 51.76 2.57 -64.04
CA ASP A 676 50.81 3.15 -64.97
C ASP A 676 50.24 4.41 -64.36
N GLY A 677 50.45 5.49 -65.09
CA GLY A 677 50.16 6.84 -64.65
C GLY A 677 48.68 7.06 -64.46
N ASN A 678 48.33 7.63 -63.31
CA ASN A 678 47.23 8.58 -63.28
C ASN A 678 47.64 9.80 -62.47
N ASN A 679 48.34 10.69 -63.19
CA ASN A 679 48.28 12.11 -62.96
C ASN A 679 46.80 12.52 -63.11
N ASN A 680 46.09 12.77 -62.00
CA ASN A 680 45.10 13.86 -61.88
C ASN A 680 44.45 13.93 -60.49
N ASN A 681 44.45 15.16 -59.96
CA ASN A 681 43.73 15.70 -58.78
C ASN A 681 44.33 15.29 -57.41
N LYS A 682 44.98 16.14 -56.61
CA LYS A 682 44.73 17.56 -56.28
C LYS A 682 43.25 17.86 -55.95
N LYS A 683 42.86 17.54 -54.72
CA LYS A 683 42.32 18.53 -53.75
C LYS A 683 42.29 17.94 -52.35
#